data_AF-D1BW49-F1
#
_entry.id   AF-D1BW49-F1
#
_cell.length_a   1.000
_cell.length_b   1.000
_cell.length_c   1.000
_cell.angle_alpha   90.00
_cell.angle_beta   90.00
_cell.angle_gamma   90.00
#
_symmetry.space_group_name_H-M   'P 1'
#
loop_
_entity.id
_entity.type
_entity.pdbx_description
1 polymer ?
#
loop_
_entity_poly.entity_id
_entity_poly.type
_entity_poly.pdbx_seq_one_letter_code
_entity_poly.pdbx_strand_id
1 'polypeptide(L)'
;MLDIAPLAFVYNATVGSTPTHPQAFTVAAIDRAPRTWTAVSQAAWLTVGTGAGTTDAQVDVTANTAALPVGVHTATITVTDTADSTSTTITVHAVVNPTVPVQVTTWKNGHAGAFSLSTDDGYMSGVNRLDEDGNHGTYVMNAIIAPAEYADAFETGHEIGCHLVHHVCELLSADAVHGEIVGNMPGAAAICGWDRLITLVWPCGFNPLWYGVKAWDYFLCARGYNINALEDPTPRDIMNIKSYNSHEHAPVPPADLKTIVDGAVAQGRWANLVLHAMTNDNGAINYAATQDVWVAPIGTVVKYIMQRDRTIIGGWTPGSGAATWTMRRLPMPATRLRDFEQSMFDEDTLTVRVPVSSLGLGGTIDHVSAGATVVPHEIRTEGGTDYLYFDAQVPTVERTIRVATTAFAGGVPDPAGPDPEPDELAWTDVPMSYPNRAAALADGWSFVGAAPNGTARNTEDPSAVTYGESGVAVTVGPGDLWGTTNNSRNTLLRALPAGWQMVEATVAVDPTRNTEQAGVGLYVTDDNYVQLVKARNSGISRPDRPAVPGGWTDPLLVTVDENAGTIAESVLCSPADLLSVRIVRETTDTATVWFRTPHTDWLPAGVQTRIPAGARLMLFTGGSPDAGAITATFSEVRIGATPPPPPSGNEARLGLWEVRMLVGTTPVTALALGEALIDIEDPDPLPPDPDPPLVAPPGSHSVLESAEPPGAPAKYATGSVIRTASGFYTFGTEVGWKCIGAKVWVPAGAGMTAPITVGYWPKRSGQPGPDLGGDPLVSTQITTVVPGAWNVALWDDPIATVLEERFWIGYSTAAGDHVYTGAAGSDWIQPVDGSEFVLMAATSTYGTRSYRALPGDTTYPEEDAGAYYAIDALFTTE
;
A
#
# COMPACT_ATOMS: atom_id res chain seq x y z
N MET A 1 -18.74 -17.29 -5.33
CA MET A 1 -17.88 -16.93 -4.20
C MET A 1 -18.54 -15.89 -3.30
N LEU A 2 -18.38 -16.07 -1.98
CA LEU A 2 -18.80 -15.11 -0.97
C LEU A 2 -17.78 -13.99 -0.79
N ASP A 3 -18.25 -12.83 -0.32
CA ASP A 3 -17.45 -11.71 0.16
C ASP A 3 -17.84 -11.40 1.61
N ILE A 4 -16.85 -11.35 2.50
CA ILE A 4 -17.07 -11.32 3.96
C ILE A 4 -16.26 -10.20 4.60
N ALA A 5 -16.89 -9.43 5.49
CA ALA A 5 -16.20 -8.42 6.29
C ALA A 5 -16.94 -8.14 7.61
N PRO A 6 -16.22 -7.71 8.67
CA PRO A 6 -14.76 -7.68 8.77
C PRO A 6 -14.18 -9.10 8.89
N LEU A 7 -12.87 -9.23 8.66
CA LEU A 7 -12.14 -10.52 8.75
C LEU A 7 -11.46 -10.73 10.11
N ALA A 8 -11.62 -9.79 11.05
CA ALA A 8 -11.09 -9.90 12.40
C ALA A 8 -12.02 -9.27 13.43
N PHE A 9 -12.16 -9.92 14.59
CA PHE A 9 -12.83 -9.39 15.78
C PHE A 9 -11.92 -9.42 17.00
N VAL A 10 -12.11 -8.47 17.91
CA VAL A 10 -11.40 -8.44 19.19
C VAL A 10 -12.38 -8.20 20.32
N TYR A 11 -12.36 -9.08 21.31
CA TYR A 11 -13.12 -8.97 22.55
C TYR A 11 -12.16 -8.71 23.71
N ASN A 12 -12.47 -7.77 24.59
CA ASN A 12 -11.71 -7.51 25.80
C ASN A 12 -12.55 -7.82 27.04
N ALA A 13 -11.95 -8.50 28.00
CA ALA A 13 -12.58 -8.78 29.28
C ALA A 13 -11.54 -8.86 30.40
N THR A 14 -11.97 -8.69 31.64
CA THR A 14 -11.20 -9.13 32.82
C THR A 14 -11.48 -10.61 33.06
N VAL A 15 -10.50 -11.36 33.56
CA VAL A 15 -10.66 -12.78 33.92
C VAL A 15 -11.90 -13.00 34.80
N GLY A 16 -12.70 -14.01 34.45
CA GLY A 16 -13.97 -14.30 35.12
C GLY A 16 -15.19 -13.49 34.63
N SER A 17 -15.00 -12.54 33.71
CA SER A 17 -16.08 -11.75 33.10
C SER A 17 -16.29 -12.08 31.62
N THR A 18 -17.40 -11.59 31.07
CA THR A 18 -17.80 -11.77 29.67
C THR A 18 -18.16 -10.42 29.04
N PRO A 19 -17.65 -10.09 27.84
CA PRO A 19 -18.05 -8.90 27.11
C PRO A 19 -19.56 -8.92 26.82
N THR A 20 -20.20 -7.75 26.92
CA THR A 20 -21.66 -7.63 26.75
C THR A 20 -22.09 -7.19 25.36
N HIS A 21 -21.16 -6.70 24.53
CA HIS A 21 -21.47 -6.15 23.21
C HIS A 21 -21.15 -7.18 22.11
N PRO A 22 -22.14 -7.61 21.30
CA PRO A 22 -21.89 -8.44 20.13
C PRO A 22 -21.18 -7.62 19.04
N GLN A 23 -20.37 -8.28 18.22
CA GLN A 23 -19.86 -7.74 16.95
C GLN A 23 -20.45 -8.53 15.79
N ALA A 24 -20.59 -7.94 14.61
CA ALA A 24 -21.20 -8.60 13.47
C ALA A 24 -20.31 -8.62 12.23
N PHE A 25 -20.38 -9.71 11.45
CA PHE A 25 -19.84 -9.76 10.10
C PHE A 25 -20.97 -9.83 9.09
N THR A 26 -20.74 -9.27 7.91
CA THR A 26 -21.61 -9.37 6.76
C THR A 26 -21.11 -10.48 5.84
N VAL A 27 -22.05 -11.26 5.32
CA VAL A 27 -21.85 -12.24 4.24
C VAL A 27 -22.60 -11.73 3.02
N ALA A 28 -21.86 -11.43 1.96
CA ALA A 28 -22.38 -10.98 0.68
C ALA A 28 -21.90 -11.92 -0.44
N ALA A 29 -22.50 -11.80 -1.63
CA ALA A 29 -22.03 -12.46 -2.84
C ALA A 29 -21.31 -11.45 -3.74
N ILE A 30 -20.14 -11.82 -4.28
CA ILE A 30 -19.35 -10.95 -5.16
C ILE A 30 -20.14 -10.58 -6.41
N ASP A 31 -20.77 -11.59 -7.02
CA ASP A 31 -21.60 -11.47 -8.23
C ASP A 31 -23.03 -10.97 -7.94
N ARG A 32 -23.33 -10.66 -6.67
CA ARG A 32 -24.67 -10.27 -6.18
C ARG A 32 -25.76 -11.32 -6.37
N ALA A 33 -25.42 -12.52 -6.88
CA ALA A 33 -26.37 -13.62 -6.96
C ALA A 33 -26.62 -14.19 -5.55
N PRO A 34 -27.87 -14.57 -5.20
CA PRO A 34 -28.14 -15.22 -3.92
C PRO A 34 -27.31 -16.50 -3.76
N ARG A 35 -26.53 -16.59 -2.67
CA ARG A 35 -25.67 -17.73 -2.34
C ARG A 35 -26.00 -18.25 -0.96
N THR A 36 -26.08 -19.57 -0.82
CA THR A 36 -26.30 -20.22 0.47
C THR A 36 -24.97 -20.45 1.18
N TRP A 37 -24.93 -20.21 2.49
CA TRP A 37 -23.70 -20.27 3.27
C TRP A 37 -23.91 -20.92 4.62
N THR A 38 -22.84 -21.44 5.22
CA THR A 38 -22.76 -21.89 6.62
C THR A 38 -21.63 -21.17 7.34
N ALA A 39 -21.74 -21.00 8.66
CA ALA A 39 -20.74 -20.39 9.51
C ALA A 39 -20.55 -21.21 10.79
N VAL A 40 -19.32 -21.63 11.05
CA VAL A 40 -18.99 -22.54 12.17
C VAL A 40 -17.81 -21.96 12.95
N SER A 41 -17.99 -21.82 14.26
CA SER A 41 -16.90 -21.50 15.19
C SER A 41 -16.10 -22.75 15.53
N GLN A 42 -14.78 -22.63 15.58
CA GLN A 42 -13.89 -23.70 16.06
C GLN A 42 -13.70 -23.70 17.59
N ALA A 43 -14.25 -22.72 18.30
CA ALA A 43 -14.08 -22.58 19.74
C ALA A 43 -15.41 -22.53 20.50
N ALA A 44 -15.48 -23.25 21.61
CA ALA A 44 -16.68 -23.31 22.46
C ALA A 44 -16.98 -21.99 23.22
N TRP A 45 -15.99 -21.10 23.35
CA TRP A 45 -16.16 -19.79 23.95
C TRP A 45 -16.72 -18.75 22.96
N LEU A 46 -16.95 -19.12 21.69
CA LEU A 46 -17.54 -18.26 20.67
C LEU A 46 -18.88 -18.81 20.21
N THR A 47 -19.86 -17.92 20.08
CA THR A 47 -21.18 -18.24 19.55
C THR A 47 -21.43 -17.42 18.29
N VAL A 48 -21.76 -18.12 17.19
CA VAL A 48 -22.24 -17.53 15.94
C VAL A 48 -23.76 -17.51 16.00
N GLY A 49 -24.37 -16.34 15.93
CA GLY A 49 -25.81 -16.15 16.14
C GLY A 49 -26.66 -16.82 15.06
N THR A 50 -26.17 -16.90 13.83
CA THR A 50 -26.81 -17.61 12.72
C THR A 50 -25.77 -18.43 11.96
N GLY A 51 -25.82 -19.76 12.09
CA GLY A 51 -24.83 -20.67 11.51
C GLY A 51 -25.05 -21.04 10.04
N ALA A 52 -26.13 -20.56 9.41
CA ALA A 52 -26.39 -20.77 7.98
C ALA A 52 -27.40 -19.74 7.46
N GLY A 53 -27.35 -19.41 6.17
CA GLY A 53 -28.28 -18.48 5.56
C GLY A 53 -28.11 -18.32 4.05
N THR A 54 -28.68 -17.24 3.52
CA THR A 54 -28.53 -16.81 2.12
C THR A 54 -28.04 -15.37 2.09
N THR A 55 -27.21 -15.00 1.11
CA THR A 55 -26.73 -13.62 0.95
C THR A 55 -27.86 -12.66 0.50
N ASP A 56 -27.82 -11.38 0.89
CA ASP A 56 -26.91 -10.79 1.88
C ASP A 56 -27.42 -11.03 3.31
N ALA A 57 -26.50 -11.28 4.24
CA ALA A 57 -26.84 -11.48 5.65
C ALA A 57 -25.81 -10.82 6.56
N GLN A 58 -26.25 -10.38 7.74
CA GLN A 58 -25.37 -9.91 8.80
C GLN A 58 -25.53 -10.82 10.02
N VAL A 59 -24.41 -11.31 10.55
CA VAL A 59 -24.37 -12.38 11.55
C VAL A 59 -23.68 -11.90 12.80
N ASP A 60 -24.37 -12.00 13.93
CA ASP A 60 -23.79 -11.68 15.23
C ASP A 60 -22.79 -12.73 15.69
N VAL A 61 -21.73 -12.27 16.31
CA VAL A 61 -20.74 -13.05 17.03
C VAL A 61 -20.73 -12.56 18.48
N THR A 62 -20.67 -13.50 19.42
CA THR A 62 -20.51 -13.20 20.85
C THR A 62 -19.44 -14.10 21.44
N ALA A 63 -18.69 -13.58 22.41
CA ALA A 63 -17.64 -14.30 23.12
C ALA A 63 -18.02 -14.49 24.60
N ASN A 64 -17.91 -15.71 25.11
CA ASN A 64 -18.04 -16.05 26.52
C ASN A 64 -16.65 -16.31 27.11
N THR A 65 -16.00 -15.27 27.62
CA THR A 65 -14.62 -15.31 28.11
C THR A 65 -14.49 -15.68 29.58
N ALA A 66 -15.60 -15.87 30.31
CA ALA A 66 -15.58 -16.04 31.77
C ALA A 66 -14.72 -17.22 32.26
N ALA A 67 -14.62 -18.29 31.46
CA ALA A 67 -13.82 -19.47 31.79
C ALA A 67 -12.40 -19.45 31.20
N LEU A 68 -12.05 -18.43 30.42
CA LEU A 68 -10.73 -18.32 29.80
C LEU A 68 -9.71 -17.77 30.82
N PRO A 69 -8.48 -18.33 30.87
CA PRO A 69 -7.42 -17.78 31.72
C PRO A 69 -6.92 -16.44 31.15
N VAL A 70 -6.19 -15.69 31.98
CA VAL A 70 -5.51 -14.45 31.55
C VAL A 70 -4.60 -14.73 30.34
N GLY A 71 -4.66 -13.85 29.33
CA GLY A 71 -3.90 -13.96 28.10
C GLY A 71 -4.72 -13.61 26.86
N VAL A 72 -4.11 -13.82 25.69
CA VAL A 72 -4.79 -13.66 24.39
C VAL A 72 -5.18 -15.03 23.86
N HIS A 73 -6.47 -15.22 23.59
CA HIS A 73 -7.03 -16.44 23.02
C HIS A 73 -7.45 -16.17 21.58
N THR A 74 -6.99 -17.01 20.66
CA THR A 74 -7.32 -16.88 19.24
C THR A 74 -8.19 -18.05 18.81
N ALA A 75 -9.24 -17.76 18.06
CA ALA A 75 -10.09 -18.74 17.42
C ALA A 75 -10.46 -18.25 16.02
N THR A 76 -11.02 -19.15 15.21
CA THR A 76 -11.49 -18.83 13.88
C THR A 76 -12.94 -19.23 13.70
N ILE A 77 -13.68 -18.41 12.96
CA ILE A 77 -14.98 -18.76 12.39
C ILE A 77 -14.74 -19.09 10.92
N THR A 78 -15.15 -20.27 10.49
CA THR A 78 -15.10 -20.69 9.09
C THR A 78 -16.47 -20.45 8.47
N VAL A 79 -16.52 -19.63 7.42
CA VAL A 79 -17.72 -19.38 6.62
C VAL A 79 -17.55 -20.08 5.27
N THR A 80 -18.49 -20.94 4.91
CA THR A 80 -18.43 -21.78 3.71
C THR A 80 -19.56 -21.44 2.76
N ASP A 81 -19.23 -21.14 1.50
CA ASP A 81 -20.18 -21.12 0.38
C ASP A 81 -20.61 -22.56 0.12
N THR A 82 -21.88 -22.87 0.37
CA THR A 82 -22.40 -24.23 0.20
C THR A 82 -22.64 -24.60 -1.26
N ALA A 83 -22.74 -23.62 -2.16
CA ALA A 83 -22.89 -23.88 -3.59
C ALA A 83 -21.54 -24.26 -4.20
N ASP A 84 -20.48 -23.52 -3.87
CA ASP A 84 -19.16 -23.68 -4.49
C ASP A 84 -18.16 -24.44 -3.60
N SER A 85 -18.53 -24.80 -2.36
CA SER A 85 -17.67 -25.41 -1.34
C SER A 85 -16.40 -24.62 -0.99
N THR A 86 -16.36 -23.33 -1.32
CA THR A 86 -15.26 -22.42 -0.97
C THR A 86 -15.43 -21.89 0.45
N SER A 87 -14.34 -21.64 1.17
CA SER A 87 -14.39 -21.18 2.57
C SER A 87 -13.50 -19.96 2.81
N THR A 88 -13.97 -19.06 3.68
CA THR A 88 -13.24 -17.90 4.19
C THR A 88 -13.18 -17.97 5.72
N THR A 89 -12.09 -17.53 6.32
CA THR A 89 -11.92 -17.52 7.77
C THR A 89 -11.95 -16.12 8.34
N ILE A 90 -12.64 -15.97 9.48
CA ILE A 90 -12.63 -14.76 10.30
C ILE A 90 -11.84 -15.06 11.57
N THR A 91 -10.82 -14.26 11.86
CA THR A 91 -10.01 -14.41 13.07
C THR A 91 -10.69 -13.71 14.24
N VAL A 92 -10.74 -14.35 15.41
CA VAL A 92 -11.31 -13.75 16.61
C VAL A 92 -10.32 -13.84 17.75
N HIS A 93 -9.98 -12.70 18.33
CA HIS A 93 -9.16 -12.61 19.53
C HIS A 93 -10.03 -12.29 20.75
N ALA A 94 -9.80 -13.00 21.85
CA ALA A 94 -10.26 -12.61 23.17
C ALA A 94 -9.05 -12.24 24.04
N VAL A 95 -8.94 -10.96 24.38
CA VAL A 95 -7.99 -10.43 25.34
C VAL A 95 -8.60 -10.56 26.74
N VAL A 96 -8.02 -11.41 27.57
CA VAL A 96 -8.43 -11.63 28.96
C VAL A 96 -7.38 -11.02 29.88
N ASN A 97 -7.67 -9.84 30.40
CA ASN A 97 -6.80 -9.11 31.32
C ASN A 97 -6.91 -9.64 32.76
N PRO A 98 -5.84 -9.55 33.56
CA PRO A 98 -5.88 -9.95 34.97
C PRO A 98 -6.75 -9.00 35.80
N THR A 99 -7.23 -9.48 36.95
CA THR A 99 -7.91 -8.63 37.94
C THR A 99 -6.89 -7.76 38.67
N VAL A 100 -6.57 -6.61 38.08
CA VAL A 100 -5.66 -5.61 38.64
C VAL A 100 -6.36 -4.25 38.78
N PRO A 101 -5.85 -3.33 39.62
CA PRO A 101 -6.46 -2.00 39.81
C PRO A 101 -6.33 -1.06 38.61
N VAL A 102 -5.56 -1.42 37.59
CA VAL A 102 -5.34 -0.62 36.38
C VAL A 102 -6.52 -0.78 35.43
N GLN A 103 -7.05 0.34 34.94
CA GLN A 103 -8.15 0.37 33.98
C GLN A 103 -7.80 1.30 32.82
N VAL A 104 -8.09 0.87 31.59
CA VAL A 104 -8.26 1.82 30.48
C VAL A 104 -9.70 2.30 30.52
N THR A 105 -9.92 3.62 30.53
CA THR A 105 -11.27 4.17 30.63
C THR A 105 -12.03 3.95 29.33
N THR A 106 -13.36 3.84 29.44
CA THR A 106 -14.25 3.63 28.29
C THR A 106 -14.12 4.75 27.26
N TRP A 107 -14.09 5.99 27.74
CA TRP A 107 -13.89 7.20 26.94
C TRP A 107 -12.64 7.95 27.42
N LYS A 108 -12.07 8.77 26.54
CA LYS A 108 -10.90 9.60 26.83
C LYS A 108 -11.11 10.44 28.10
N ASN A 109 -10.04 10.68 28.85
CA ASN A 109 -10.02 11.46 30.08
C ASN A 109 -10.99 10.98 31.17
N GLY A 110 -11.53 9.77 31.07
CA GLY A 110 -12.52 9.23 32.00
C GLY A 110 -13.92 9.85 31.86
N HIS A 111 -14.23 10.49 30.73
CA HIS A 111 -15.57 11.04 30.49
C HIS A 111 -16.67 9.97 30.58
N ALA A 112 -17.85 10.37 31.04
CA ALA A 112 -18.99 9.47 31.14
C ALA A 112 -19.49 9.02 29.75
N GLY A 113 -19.56 9.90 28.77
CA GLY A 113 -19.96 9.59 27.39
C GLY A 113 -19.01 10.16 26.33
N ALA A 114 -19.37 9.97 25.06
CA ALA A 114 -18.70 10.64 23.93
C ALA A 114 -19.71 11.36 23.05
N PHE A 115 -19.25 12.41 22.37
CA PHE A 115 -20.02 13.18 21.40
C PHE A 115 -19.15 13.48 20.18
N SER A 116 -19.63 13.15 19.00
CA SER A 116 -18.99 13.51 17.74
C SER A 116 -19.96 14.31 16.89
N LEU A 117 -19.40 15.30 16.20
CA LEU A 117 -20.09 16.06 15.16
C LEU A 117 -19.50 15.65 13.81
N SER A 118 -20.36 15.36 12.84
CA SER A 118 -19.96 15.32 11.44
C SER A 118 -20.75 16.29 10.58
N THR A 119 -20.09 16.92 9.62
CA THR A 119 -20.74 17.73 8.60
C THR A 119 -20.51 17.13 7.22
N ASP A 120 -21.61 16.88 6.52
CA ASP A 120 -21.63 16.18 5.23
C ASP A 120 -21.58 17.17 4.04
N ASP A 121 -21.50 16.62 2.82
CA ASP A 121 -21.63 17.31 1.52
C ASP A 121 -20.58 18.39 1.18
N GLY A 122 -19.41 18.37 1.83
CA GLY A 122 -18.41 19.41 1.57
C GLY A 122 -18.68 20.72 2.33
N TYR A 123 -19.59 20.73 3.31
CA TYR A 123 -19.89 21.94 4.11
C TYR A 123 -19.05 22.03 5.39
N MET A 124 -18.99 23.24 5.95
CA MET A 124 -18.20 23.58 7.15
C MET A 124 -19.07 24.02 8.33
N SER A 125 -20.34 23.64 8.37
CA SER A 125 -21.22 24.04 9.47
C SER A 125 -20.74 23.42 10.81
N GLY A 126 -20.88 24.18 11.90
CA GLY A 126 -20.45 23.75 13.23
C GLY A 126 -18.97 24.00 13.57
N VAL A 127 -18.10 24.22 12.58
CA VAL A 127 -16.64 24.37 12.74
C VAL A 127 -16.26 25.41 13.79
N ASN A 128 -16.72 26.65 13.60
CA ASN A 128 -16.38 27.75 14.50
C ASN A 128 -16.84 27.49 15.95
N ARG A 129 -17.95 26.77 16.15
CA ARG A 129 -18.47 26.48 17.48
C ARG A 129 -17.62 25.42 18.20
N LEU A 130 -17.11 24.45 17.44
CA LEU A 130 -16.19 23.46 17.99
C LEU A 130 -14.85 24.14 18.34
N ASP A 131 -14.32 24.96 17.45
CA ASP A 131 -13.06 25.69 17.65
C ASP A 131 -13.11 26.63 18.86
N GLU A 132 -14.23 27.34 19.07
CA GLU A 132 -14.45 28.22 20.23
C GLU A 132 -14.24 27.51 21.57
N ASP A 133 -14.55 26.22 21.64
CA ASP A 133 -14.40 25.37 22.83
C ASP A 133 -13.15 24.47 22.77
N GLY A 134 -12.29 24.62 21.75
CA GLY A 134 -11.09 23.80 21.54
C GLY A 134 -11.37 22.34 21.16
N ASN A 135 -12.54 22.09 20.58
CA ASN A 135 -13.01 20.77 20.17
C ASN A 135 -12.90 20.58 18.65
N HIS A 136 -13.01 19.33 18.19
CA HIS A 136 -12.88 19.01 16.78
C HIS A 136 -14.00 18.08 16.28
N GLY A 137 -14.34 18.19 14.99
CA GLY A 137 -15.37 17.40 14.32
C GLY A 137 -14.85 16.70 13.05
N THR A 138 -15.75 16.02 12.35
CA THR A 138 -15.47 15.28 11.11
C THR A 138 -16.15 15.95 9.92
N TYR A 139 -15.40 16.33 8.89
CA TYR A 139 -15.93 16.97 7.69
C TYR A 139 -15.72 16.06 6.49
N VAL A 140 -16.81 15.69 5.83
CA VAL A 140 -16.74 14.72 4.73
C VAL A 140 -17.14 15.36 3.41
N MET A 141 -16.43 15.00 2.35
CA MET A 141 -16.64 15.56 1.03
C MET A 141 -17.24 14.53 0.08
N ASN A 142 -18.22 14.96 -0.70
CA ASN A 142 -18.51 14.32 -1.98
C ASN A 142 -17.63 14.93 -3.10
N ALA A 143 -17.76 14.45 -4.33
CA ALA A 143 -16.94 14.81 -5.49
C ALA A 143 -15.49 14.29 -5.44
N ILE A 144 -14.67 14.69 -6.43
CA ILE A 144 -13.27 14.27 -6.58
C ILE A 144 -12.25 15.32 -6.13
N ILE A 145 -12.73 16.52 -5.77
CA ILE A 145 -11.90 17.65 -5.32
C ILE A 145 -12.47 18.14 -4.00
N ALA A 146 -11.62 18.24 -2.97
CA ALA A 146 -12.01 18.75 -1.66
C ALA A 146 -12.33 20.26 -1.71
N PRO A 147 -13.27 20.75 -0.88
CA PRO A 147 -13.40 22.17 -0.58
C PRO A 147 -12.07 22.76 -0.09
N ALA A 148 -11.77 24.00 -0.46
CA ALA A 148 -10.49 24.63 -0.10
C ALA A 148 -10.35 24.83 1.42
N GLU A 149 -11.48 25.08 2.09
CA GLU A 149 -11.60 25.29 3.53
C GLU A 149 -11.25 24.04 4.35
N TYR A 150 -11.22 22.85 3.73
CA TYR A 150 -10.87 21.61 4.43
C TYR A 150 -9.39 21.58 4.83
N ALA A 151 -8.52 22.30 4.12
CA ALA A 151 -7.12 22.43 4.50
C ALA A 151 -6.99 23.13 5.86
N ASP A 152 -7.65 24.27 6.03
CA ASP A 152 -7.67 25.02 7.29
C ASP A 152 -8.30 24.18 8.41
N ALA A 153 -9.40 23.48 8.12
CA ALA A 153 -10.08 22.61 9.08
C ALA A 153 -9.17 21.46 9.57
N PHE A 154 -8.43 20.85 8.65
CA PHE A 154 -7.50 19.79 8.99
C PHE A 154 -6.32 20.31 9.80
N GLU A 155 -5.77 21.47 9.44
CA GLU A 155 -4.70 22.14 10.20
C GLU A 155 -5.12 22.49 11.63
N THR A 156 -6.40 22.80 11.86
CA THR A 156 -6.95 23.04 13.21
C THR A 156 -7.32 21.77 13.96
N GLY A 157 -7.08 20.58 13.41
CA GLY A 157 -7.27 19.30 14.10
C GLY A 157 -8.61 18.61 13.83
N HIS A 158 -9.41 19.11 12.88
CA HIS A 158 -10.59 18.40 12.41
C HIS A 158 -10.23 17.22 11.50
N GLU A 159 -11.11 16.23 11.48
CA GLU A 159 -10.97 15.07 10.61
C GLU A 159 -11.57 15.34 9.23
N ILE A 160 -10.90 14.87 8.18
CA ILE A 160 -11.42 14.87 6.81
C ILE A 160 -11.75 13.43 6.39
N GLY A 161 -12.94 13.24 5.82
CA GLY A 161 -13.42 11.94 5.37
C GLY A 161 -14.13 11.95 4.01
N CYS A 162 -14.60 10.77 3.63
CA CYS A 162 -15.24 10.53 2.33
C CYS A 162 -16.77 10.51 2.41
N HIS A 163 -17.43 10.91 1.33
CA HIS A 163 -18.89 10.91 1.16
C HIS A 163 -19.35 10.53 -0.26
N LEU A 164 -18.58 9.68 -0.95
CA LEU A 164 -18.78 9.21 -2.33
C LEU A 164 -18.68 10.32 -3.39
N VAL A 165 -18.38 10.00 -4.64
CA VAL A 165 -18.19 11.02 -5.69
C VAL A 165 -19.48 11.79 -5.96
N HIS A 166 -20.59 11.10 -6.20
CA HIS A 166 -21.82 11.73 -6.69
C HIS A 166 -22.92 11.82 -5.64
N HIS A 167 -22.62 11.53 -4.36
CA HIS A 167 -23.62 11.49 -3.29
C HIS A 167 -24.81 10.57 -3.68
N VAL A 168 -24.50 9.35 -4.12
CA VAL A 168 -25.53 8.43 -4.63
C VAL A 168 -26.33 7.84 -3.47
N CYS A 169 -27.65 7.97 -3.53
CA CYS A 169 -28.59 7.47 -2.51
C CYS A 169 -29.51 6.37 -3.06
N GLU A 170 -28.98 5.53 -3.95
CA GLU A 170 -29.69 4.43 -4.59
C GLU A 170 -28.77 3.23 -4.82
N LEU A 171 -29.36 2.10 -5.18
CA LEU A 171 -28.63 0.85 -5.37
C LEU A 171 -27.77 0.91 -6.63
N LEU A 172 -26.46 1.01 -6.44
CA LEU A 172 -25.43 0.85 -7.46
C LEU A 172 -24.99 -0.61 -7.66
N SER A 173 -24.38 -0.90 -8.82
CA SER A 173 -23.64 -2.13 -9.06
C SER A 173 -22.35 -2.19 -8.23
N ALA A 174 -21.75 -3.38 -8.09
CA ALA A 174 -20.50 -3.56 -7.36
C ALA A 174 -19.38 -2.65 -7.88
N ASP A 175 -19.20 -2.59 -9.20
CA ASP A 175 -18.18 -1.76 -9.85
C ASP A 175 -18.46 -0.27 -9.66
N ALA A 176 -19.73 0.15 -9.69
CA ALA A 176 -20.09 1.54 -9.47
C ALA A 176 -19.84 1.98 -8.02
N VAL A 177 -20.16 1.16 -7.01
CA VAL A 177 -19.82 1.48 -5.61
C VAL A 177 -18.31 1.60 -5.43
N HIS A 178 -17.54 0.70 -6.03
CA HIS A 178 -16.09 0.78 -6.02
C HIS A 178 -15.60 2.11 -6.64
N GLY A 179 -16.11 2.48 -7.81
CA GLY A 179 -15.79 3.75 -8.47
C GLY A 179 -16.16 4.98 -7.64
N GLU A 180 -17.30 4.96 -6.96
CA GLU A 180 -17.75 6.04 -6.06
C GLU A 180 -16.82 6.21 -4.84
N ILE A 181 -16.33 5.11 -4.28
CA ILE A 181 -15.40 5.15 -3.14
C ILE A 181 -14.02 5.62 -3.63
N VAL A 182 -13.43 4.91 -4.59
CA VAL A 182 -12.06 5.13 -5.04
C VAL A 182 -11.90 6.45 -5.78
N GLY A 183 -12.94 6.96 -6.45
CA GLY A 183 -12.92 8.28 -7.07
C GLY A 183 -12.91 9.43 -6.04
N ASN A 184 -13.54 9.25 -4.88
CA ASN A 184 -13.67 10.29 -3.85
C ASN A 184 -12.42 10.36 -2.96
N MET A 185 -11.81 9.22 -2.64
CA MET A 185 -10.66 9.14 -1.73
C MET A 185 -9.48 10.06 -2.08
N PRO A 186 -9.00 10.17 -3.35
CA PRO A 186 -7.89 11.04 -3.69
C PRO A 186 -8.14 12.51 -3.34
N GLY A 187 -9.38 12.99 -3.45
CA GLY A 187 -9.75 14.36 -3.09
C GLY A 187 -9.58 14.61 -1.59
N ALA A 188 -10.07 13.69 -0.75
CA ALA A 188 -9.94 13.79 0.71
C ALA A 188 -8.48 13.58 1.17
N ALA A 189 -7.80 12.58 0.61
CA ALA A 189 -6.40 12.26 0.92
C ALA A 189 -5.43 13.38 0.50
N ALA A 190 -5.77 14.21 -0.48
CA ALA A 190 -4.97 15.38 -0.83
C ALA A 190 -4.93 16.43 0.30
N ILE A 191 -5.88 16.38 1.24
CA ILE A 191 -5.91 17.26 2.42
C ILE A 191 -5.26 16.59 3.62
N CYS A 192 -5.71 15.39 3.99
CA CYS A 192 -5.32 14.77 5.25
C CYS A 192 -4.19 13.74 5.13
N GLY A 193 -3.82 13.33 3.92
CA GLY A 193 -2.95 12.18 3.69
C GLY A 193 -3.72 10.85 3.69
N TRP A 194 -3.17 9.84 3.03
CA TRP A 194 -3.80 8.51 2.95
C TRP A 194 -3.86 7.83 4.32
N ASP A 195 -2.79 7.95 5.11
CA ASP A 195 -2.65 7.42 6.47
C ASP A 195 -3.72 7.96 7.43
N ARG A 196 -4.22 9.18 7.24
CA ARG A 196 -5.30 9.75 8.08
C ARG A 196 -6.71 9.60 7.51
N LEU A 197 -6.86 9.23 6.24
CA LEU A 197 -8.17 9.00 5.63
C LEU A 197 -8.76 7.66 6.10
N ILE A 198 -9.52 7.66 7.20
CA ILE A 198 -10.04 6.41 7.80
C ILE A 198 -11.56 6.33 7.90
N THR A 199 -12.28 7.41 7.60
CA THR A 199 -13.74 7.50 7.78
C THR A 199 -14.47 7.74 6.46
N LEU A 200 -15.48 6.89 6.24
CA LEU A 200 -16.52 7.08 5.24
C LEU A 200 -17.83 7.48 5.92
N VAL A 201 -18.66 8.25 5.25
CA VAL A 201 -20.04 8.51 5.66
C VAL A 201 -20.96 8.14 4.51
N TRP A 202 -22.03 7.39 4.78
CA TRP A 202 -22.97 6.95 3.76
C TRP A 202 -23.97 8.04 3.36
N PRO A 203 -24.01 8.48 2.08
CA PRO A 203 -25.01 9.42 1.58
C PRO A 203 -26.44 8.94 1.86
N CYS A 204 -27.27 9.84 2.41
CA CYS A 204 -28.64 9.54 2.84
C CYS A 204 -28.80 8.36 3.81
N GLY A 205 -27.72 7.77 4.34
CA GLY A 205 -27.76 6.52 5.10
C GLY A 205 -28.08 5.31 4.23
N PHE A 206 -27.90 5.42 2.91
CA PHE A 206 -28.13 4.32 1.99
C PHE A 206 -26.94 3.37 2.02
N ASN A 207 -27.05 2.29 2.80
CA ASN A 207 -25.98 1.31 3.00
C ASN A 207 -26.49 -0.14 3.06
N PRO A 208 -26.94 -0.72 1.93
CA PRO A 208 -27.25 -2.14 1.91
C PRO A 208 -26.03 -2.94 2.37
N LEU A 209 -26.25 -4.06 3.07
CA LEU A 209 -25.21 -4.76 3.85
C LEU A 209 -23.87 -4.94 3.12
N TRP A 210 -23.91 -5.32 1.85
CA TRP A 210 -22.70 -5.55 1.06
C TRP A 210 -21.87 -4.29 0.77
N TYR A 211 -22.43 -3.09 0.86
CA TYR A 211 -21.67 -1.84 0.76
C TYR A 211 -20.67 -1.74 1.90
N GLY A 212 -21.05 -2.16 3.11
CA GLY A 212 -20.15 -2.24 4.25
C GLY A 212 -18.98 -3.19 4.00
N VAL A 213 -19.19 -4.28 3.25
CA VAL A 213 -18.12 -5.22 2.86
C VAL A 213 -17.11 -4.56 1.93
N LYS A 214 -17.58 -3.72 0.99
CA LYS A 214 -16.69 -2.96 0.09
C LYS A 214 -16.00 -1.82 0.80
N ALA A 215 -16.70 -1.04 1.62
CA ALA A 215 -16.10 0.05 2.39
C ALA A 215 -15.03 -0.45 3.36
N TRP A 216 -15.20 -1.65 3.92
CA TRP A 216 -14.20 -2.28 4.80
C TRP A 216 -12.84 -2.42 4.13
N ASP A 217 -12.75 -2.54 2.80
CA ASP A 217 -11.46 -2.61 2.14
C ASP A 217 -10.68 -1.28 2.21
N TYR A 218 -11.37 -0.14 2.38
CA TYR A 218 -10.79 1.21 2.23
C TYR A 218 -10.79 2.05 3.51
N PHE A 219 -11.69 1.79 4.44
CA PHE A 219 -11.89 2.62 5.63
C PHE A 219 -11.87 1.79 6.91
N LEU A 220 -11.50 2.43 8.03
CA LEU A 220 -11.54 1.80 9.35
C LEU A 220 -12.97 1.81 9.91
N CYS A 221 -13.76 2.80 9.51
CA CYS A 221 -15.18 2.91 9.87
C CYS A 221 -16.02 3.57 8.79
N ALA A 222 -17.33 3.34 8.87
CA ALA A 222 -18.31 4.11 8.12
C ALA A 222 -19.51 4.52 8.99
N ARG A 223 -19.90 5.79 8.90
CA ARG A 223 -21.07 6.34 9.62
C ARG A 223 -22.34 6.10 8.80
N GLY A 224 -23.35 5.50 9.43
CA GLY A 224 -24.72 5.46 8.91
C GLY A 224 -25.47 6.77 9.14
N TYR A 225 -26.66 6.93 8.58
CA TYR A 225 -27.48 8.14 8.75
C TYR A 225 -28.92 7.75 9.08
N ASN A 226 -29.68 8.67 9.69
CA ASN A 226 -31.12 8.49 9.95
C ASN A 226 -31.49 7.33 10.91
N ILE A 227 -30.55 6.89 11.77
CA ILE A 227 -30.79 5.80 12.72
C ILE A 227 -31.40 6.32 14.04
N ASN A 228 -31.05 7.55 14.44
CA ASN A 228 -31.51 8.26 15.63
C ASN A 228 -31.35 7.45 16.93
N ALA A 229 -30.18 6.85 17.10
CA ALA A 229 -29.83 6.09 18.28
C ALA A 229 -28.39 6.39 18.71
N LEU A 230 -28.15 6.30 20.02
CA LEU A 230 -26.80 6.31 20.58
C LEU A 230 -26.04 5.05 20.17
N GLU A 231 -24.75 5.21 19.91
CA GLU A 231 -23.85 4.10 19.65
C GLU A 231 -23.28 3.52 20.95
N ASP A 232 -23.09 2.20 20.96
CA ASP A 232 -22.48 1.50 22.08
C ASP A 232 -20.96 1.77 22.15
N PRO A 233 -20.32 1.65 23.33
CA PRO A 233 -18.88 1.91 23.46
C PRO A 233 -18.00 1.02 22.59
N THR A 234 -18.50 -0.15 22.18
CA THR A 234 -17.94 -0.98 21.12
C THR A 234 -19.07 -1.16 20.09
N PRO A 235 -19.00 -0.51 18.92
CA PRO A 235 -20.04 -0.62 17.90
C PRO A 235 -20.23 -2.07 17.45
N ARG A 236 -21.49 -2.47 17.30
CA ARG A 236 -21.84 -3.79 16.74
C ARG A 236 -21.37 -3.94 15.28
N ASP A 237 -21.50 -2.86 14.52
CA ASP A 237 -21.15 -2.77 13.10
C ASP A 237 -20.39 -1.46 12.86
N ILE A 238 -19.07 -1.56 12.74
CA ILE A 238 -18.21 -0.38 12.55
C ILE A 238 -18.36 0.26 11.15
N MET A 239 -19.00 -0.45 10.21
CA MET A 239 -19.32 0.07 8.87
C MET A 239 -20.74 0.67 8.79
N ASN A 240 -21.42 0.77 9.93
CA ASN A 240 -22.72 1.42 10.06
C ASN A 240 -22.91 2.05 11.45
N ILE A 241 -22.00 2.96 11.83
CA ILE A 241 -22.05 3.66 13.11
C ILE A 241 -23.34 4.48 13.21
N LYS A 242 -24.06 4.34 14.34
CA LYS A 242 -25.33 5.03 14.58
C LYS A 242 -25.16 6.54 14.74
N SER A 243 -26.10 7.30 14.20
CA SER A 243 -26.11 8.76 14.23
C SER A 243 -27.52 9.35 14.32
N TYR A 244 -27.58 10.63 14.70
CA TYR A 244 -28.76 11.49 14.70
C TYR A 244 -28.64 12.54 13.60
N ASN A 245 -29.67 12.69 12.77
CA ASN A 245 -29.75 13.85 11.88
C ASN A 245 -30.11 15.12 12.68
N SER A 246 -30.08 16.28 12.02
CA SER A 246 -30.34 17.60 12.60
C SER A 246 -31.75 18.15 12.27
N HIS A 247 -32.76 17.28 12.31
CA HIS A 247 -34.16 17.54 11.92
C HIS A 247 -34.40 17.78 10.44
N GLU A 248 -33.40 17.54 9.60
CA GLU A 248 -33.49 17.75 8.15
C GLU A 248 -34.24 16.61 7.44
N HIS A 249 -34.21 15.39 8.02
CA HIS A 249 -34.77 14.20 7.39
C HIS A 249 -35.56 13.32 8.36
N ALA A 250 -36.47 12.51 7.81
CA ALA A 250 -37.13 11.45 8.55
C ALA A 250 -36.22 10.19 8.63
N PRO A 251 -36.27 9.42 9.73
CA PRO A 251 -37.03 9.68 10.94
C PRO A 251 -36.48 10.91 11.67
N VAL A 252 -37.38 11.69 12.27
CA VAL A 252 -37.00 12.94 12.94
C VAL A 252 -36.39 12.60 14.32
N PRO A 253 -35.22 13.16 14.68
CA PRO A 253 -34.58 12.97 15.98
C PRO A 253 -35.37 13.69 17.09
N PRO A 254 -34.99 13.54 18.37
CA PRO A 254 -35.60 14.31 19.45
C PRO A 254 -35.61 15.82 19.15
N ALA A 255 -36.71 16.50 19.47
CA ALA A 255 -36.89 17.93 19.15
C ALA A 255 -35.82 18.83 19.82
N ASP A 256 -35.31 18.42 20.98
CA ASP A 256 -34.16 19.05 21.63
C ASP A 256 -32.95 18.13 21.53
N LEU A 257 -32.01 18.48 20.67
CA LEU A 257 -30.79 17.70 20.43
C LEU A 257 -29.85 17.67 21.65
N LYS A 258 -30.00 18.56 22.64
CA LYS A 258 -29.23 18.46 23.91
C LYS A 258 -29.53 17.16 24.66
N THR A 259 -30.73 16.60 24.46
CA THR A 259 -31.12 15.33 25.09
C THR A 259 -30.29 14.13 24.62
N ILE A 260 -29.67 14.21 23.43
CA ILE A 260 -28.76 13.14 22.98
C ILE A 260 -27.43 13.19 23.72
N VAL A 261 -26.97 14.39 24.09
CA VAL A 261 -25.79 14.60 24.94
C VAL A 261 -26.06 14.07 26.35
N ASP A 262 -27.20 14.45 26.94
CA ASP A 262 -27.63 13.92 28.24
C ASP A 262 -27.73 12.39 28.22
N GLY A 263 -28.25 11.84 27.13
CA GLY A 263 -28.35 10.40 26.91
C GLY A 263 -26.98 9.71 26.84
N ALA A 264 -26.01 10.32 26.15
CA ALA A 264 -24.64 9.82 26.06
C ALA A 264 -23.99 9.74 27.44
N VAL A 265 -24.08 10.80 28.25
CA VAL A 265 -23.58 10.82 29.65
C VAL A 265 -24.28 9.74 30.48
N ALA A 266 -25.61 9.74 30.49
CA ALA A 266 -26.39 8.91 31.41
C ALA A 266 -26.26 7.40 31.10
N GLN A 267 -26.04 7.04 29.83
CA GLN A 267 -25.95 5.65 29.39
C GLN A 267 -24.51 5.17 29.17
N GLY A 268 -23.53 6.06 29.31
CA GLY A 268 -22.14 5.74 29.02
C GLY A 268 -21.85 5.53 27.54
N ARG A 269 -22.64 6.15 26.66
CA ARG A 269 -22.70 5.86 25.22
C ARG A 269 -22.16 7.01 24.37
N TRP A 270 -22.13 6.80 23.06
CA TRP A 270 -21.64 7.75 22.08
C TRP A 270 -22.78 8.36 21.26
N ALA A 271 -22.86 9.68 21.25
CA ALA A 271 -23.76 10.43 20.38
C ALA A 271 -23.00 10.93 19.13
N ASN A 272 -23.52 10.63 17.95
CA ASN A 272 -23.03 11.19 16.68
C ASN A 272 -24.10 12.12 16.11
N LEU A 273 -23.83 13.43 16.06
CA LEU A 273 -24.70 14.44 15.46
C LEU A 273 -24.23 14.77 14.05
N VAL A 274 -25.18 14.89 13.12
CA VAL A 274 -24.92 15.19 11.71
C VAL A 274 -25.45 16.55 11.35
N LEU A 275 -24.67 17.34 10.61
CA LEU A 275 -25.08 18.59 9.99
C LEU A 275 -24.80 18.58 8.48
N HIS A 276 -25.37 19.55 7.77
CA HIS A 276 -25.07 19.84 6.37
C HIS A 276 -24.73 21.33 6.20
N ALA A 277 -25.48 22.06 5.38
CA ALA A 277 -25.22 23.47 5.08
C ALA A 277 -25.49 24.44 6.25
N MET A 278 -26.06 23.98 7.37
CA MET A 278 -26.52 24.83 8.47
C MET A 278 -26.18 24.22 9.84
N THR A 279 -25.94 25.07 10.84
CA THR A 279 -25.76 24.66 12.24
C THR A 279 -27.09 24.69 12.98
N ASN A 280 -27.96 23.75 12.66
CA ASN A 280 -29.30 23.50 13.22
C ASN A 280 -29.27 22.49 14.39
N ASP A 281 -28.25 22.56 15.22
CA ASP A 281 -27.99 21.66 16.36
C ASP A 281 -28.83 21.97 17.62
N ASN A 282 -29.70 22.98 17.59
CA ASN A 282 -30.40 23.53 18.77
C ASN A 282 -29.48 23.91 19.96
N GLY A 283 -28.21 24.24 19.68
CA GLY A 283 -27.19 24.53 20.69
C GLY A 283 -26.60 23.30 21.37
N ALA A 284 -26.81 22.09 20.82
CA ALA A 284 -26.24 20.86 21.33
C ALA A 284 -24.70 20.84 21.31
N ILE A 285 -24.05 21.50 20.34
CA ILE A 285 -22.57 21.55 20.25
C ILE A 285 -21.99 22.26 21.49
N ASN A 286 -22.39 23.51 21.71
CA ASN A 286 -21.90 24.29 22.86
C ASN A 286 -22.37 23.67 24.19
N TYR A 287 -23.54 23.02 24.20
CA TYR A 287 -24.00 22.30 25.38
C TYR A 287 -23.08 21.12 25.69
N ALA A 288 -22.67 20.32 24.70
CA ALA A 288 -21.77 19.19 24.87
C ALA A 288 -20.44 19.60 25.52
N ALA A 289 -19.87 20.76 25.15
CA ALA A 289 -18.66 21.29 25.78
C ALA A 289 -18.80 21.60 27.29
N THR A 290 -20.03 21.70 27.81
CA THR A 290 -20.31 21.93 29.24
C THR A 290 -20.66 20.66 30.01
N GLN A 291 -20.79 19.52 29.34
CA GLN A 291 -21.20 18.25 29.93
C GLN A 291 -20.01 17.28 30.04
N ASP A 292 -20.20 16.20 30.80
CA ASP A 292 -19.19 15.14 30.97
C ASP A 292 -19.18 14.17 29.77
N VAL A 293 -18.95 14.72 28.58
CA VAL A 293 -18.75 13.97 27.34
C VAL A 293 -17.42 14.32 26.70
N TRP A 294 -16.77 13.32 26.11
CA TRP A 294 -15.63 13.55 25.26
C TRP A 294 -16.09 14.03 23.87
N VAL A 295 -15.86 15.30 23.55
CA VAL A 295 -16.14 15.85 22.22
C VAL A 295 -14.95 15.61 21.29
N ALA A 296 -15.12 14.81 20.24
CA ALA A 296 -14.03 14.49 19.31
C ALA A 296 -14.52 14.03 17.92
N PRO A 297 -13.65 14.07 16.89
CA PRO A 297 -13.94 13.50 15.58
C PRO A 297 -14.23 12.00 15.64
N ILE A 298 -15.01 11.51 14.67
CA ILE A 298 -15.42 10.11 14.56
C ILE A 298 -14.21 9.18 14.51
N GLY A 299 -13.23 9.45 13.65
CA GLY A 299 -12.04 8.62 13.54
C GLY A 299 -11.21 8.59 14.82
N THR A 300 -11.12 9.70 15.55
CA THR A 300 -10.43 9.76 16.86
C THR A 300 -11.12 8.85 17.88
N VAL A 301 -12.45 8.91 17.96
CA VAL A 301 -13.24 8.04 18.85
C VAL A 301 -13.08 6.58 18.44
N VAL A 302 -13.14 6.26 17.15
CA VAL A 302 -12.97 4.90 16.62
C VAL A 302 -11.57 4.35 16.91
N LYS A 303 -10.50 5.13 16.68
CA LYS A 303 -9.13 4.72 17.01
C LYS A 303 -8.99 4.43 18.50
N TYR A 304 -9.56 5.27 19.37
CA TYR A 304 -9.57 5.03 20.81
C TYR A 304 -10.26 3.72 21.17
N ILE A 305 -11.47 3.46 20.65
CA ILE A 305 -12.22 2.22 20.88
C ILE A 305 -11.40 1.01 20.42
N MET A 306 -10.84 1.07 19.22
CA MET A 306 -10.07 -0.03 18.64
C MET A 306 -8.83 -0.35 19.47
N GLN A 307 -8.11 0.67 19.96
CA GLN A 307 -6.96 0.48 20.84
C GLN A 307 -7.37 -0.07 22.22
N ARG A 308 -8.41 0.52 22.83
CA ARG A 308 -8.94 0.12 24.15
C ARG A 308 -9.30 -1.36 24.15
N ASP A 309 -10.08 -1.80 23.16
CA ASP A 309 -10.56 -3.18 23.08
C ASP A 309 -9.42 -4.18 22.78
N ARG A 310 -8.28 -3.69 22.26
CA ARG A 310 -7.08 -4.48 21.99
C ARG A 310 -6.05 -4.45 23.13
N THR A 311 -6.27 -3.69 24.20
CA THR A 311 -5.27 -3.48 25.24
C THR A 311 -5.09 -4.69 26.15
N ILE A 312 -3.83 -5.04 26.37
CA ILE A 312 -3.32 -6.13 27.21
C ILE A 312 -2.53 -5.49 28.36
N ILE A 313 -2.87 -5.86 29.59
CA ILE A 313 -2.25 -5.36 30.82
C ILE A 313 -1.53 -6.53 31.53
N GLY A 314 -0.27 -6.30 31.91
CA GLY A 314 0.57 -7.30 32.57
C GLY A 314 1.40 -6.72 33.72
N GLY A 315 2.15 -7.58 34.41
CA GLY A 315 3.26 -7.16 35.28
C GLY A 315 2.93 -6.26 36.49
N TRP A 316 1.67 -6.21 36.96
CA TRP A 316 1.28 -5.33 38.07
C TRP A 316 2.07 -5.59 39.35
N THR A 317 2.82 -4.57 39.78
CA THR A 317 3.70 -4.60 40.94
C THR A 317 3.56 -3.29 41.73
N PRO A 318 2.77 -3.25 42.81
CA PRO A 318 2.69 -2.09 43.69
C PRO A 318 3.95 -1.97 44.57
N GLY A 319 4.25 -0.78 45.08
CA GLY A 319 5.45 -0.58 45.90
C GLY A 319 5.53 0.77 46.58
N SER A 320 6.31 0.86 47.66
CA SER A 320 6.41 2.07 48.50
C SER A 320 7.14 3.24 47.84
N GLY A 321 8.07 2.97 46.92
CA GLY A 321 8.77 4.00 46.13
C GLY A 321 8.24 4.16 44.71
N ALA A 322 7.76 3.07 44.10
CA ALA A 322 7.14 3.07 42.78
C ALA A 322 6.20 1.86 42.62
N ALA A 323 5.16 2.06 41.82
CA ALA A 323 4.34 0.99 41.26
C ALA A 323 4.62 0.87 39.75
N THR A 324 4.66 -0.35 39.24
CA THR A 324 4.92 -0.64 37.82
C THR A 324 3.96 -1.67 37.27
N TRP A 325 3.67 -1.58 35.98
CA TRP A 325 2.95 -2.60 35.22
C TRP A 325 3.30 -2.46 33.75
N THR A 326 2.80 -3.34 32.90
CA THR A 326 3.07 -3.29 31.46
C THR A 326 1.77 -3.21 30.68
N MET A 327 1.81 -2.50 29.55
CA MET A 327 0.70 -2.31 28.65
C MET A 327 1.17 -2.49 27.21
N ARG A 328 0.38 -3.18 26.40
CA ARG A 328 0.49 -3.25 24.94
C ARG A 328 -0.88 -3.46 24.33
N ARG A 329 -1.00 -3.40 23.01
CA ARG A 329 -2.23 -3.77 22.31
C ARG A 329 -1.97 -4.79 21.20
N LEU A 330 -3.03 -5.47 20.77
CA LEU A 330 -3.01 -6.14 19.47
C LEU A 330 -2.94 -5.09 18.33
N PRO A 331 -2.42 -5.45 17.14
CA PRO A 331 -2.41 -4.56 15.98
C PRO A 331 -3.81 -4.11 15.56
N MET A 332 -3.87 -2.96 14.91
CA MET A 332 -5.04 -2.49 14.19
C MET A 332 -5.43 -3.47 13.07
N PRO A 333 -6.70 -3.49 12.64
CA PRO A 333 -7.11 -4.43 11.60
C PRO A 333 -6.45 -4.08 10.25
N ALA A 334 -5.91 -5.10 9.58
CA ALA A 334 -5.61 -5.02 8.16
C ALA A 334 -6.85 -5.43 7.35
N THR A 335 -7.10 -4.69 6.27
CA THR A 335 -8.11 -5.00 5.25
C THR A 335 -7.44 -5.73 4.08
N ARG A 336 -8.19 -5.99 3.01
CA ARG A 336 -7.60 -6.54 1.78
C ARG A 336 -6.66 -5.57 1.08
N LEU A 337 -6.85 -4.27 1.28
CA LEU A 337 -6.17 -3.20 0.53
C LEU A 337 -5.37 -2.24 1.41
N ARG A 338 -5.60 -2.22 2.72
CA ARG A 338 -5.03 -1.24 3.64
C ARG A 338 -4.62 -1.85 4.96
N ASP A 339 -3.52 -1.35 5.50
CA ASP A 339 -3.10 -1.61 6.87
C ASP A 339 -3.36 -0.37 7.72
N PHE A 340 -4.31 -0.45 8.66
CA PHE A 340 -4.64 0.67 9.54
C PHE A 340 -3.71 0.82 10.74
N GLU A 341 -2.69 -0.03 10.90
CA GLU A 341 -1.61 0.26 11.84
C GLU A 341 -0.85 1.54 11.42
N GLN A 342 -0.77 1.80 10.11
CA GLN A 342 -0.18 3.03 9.55
C GLN A 342 -1.00 4.29 9.86
N SER A 343 -2.23 4.15 10.35
CA SER A 343 -3.12 5.26 10.74
C SER A 343 -3.02 5.64 12.21
N MET A 344 -2.05 5.06 12.93
CA MET A 344 -1.78 5.31 14.34
C MET A 344 -0.63 6.30 14.50
N PHE A 345 -0.86 7.36 15.28
CA PHE A 345 0.10 8.45 15.50
C PHE A 345 0.36 8.69 16.98
N ASP A 346 1.27 9.63 17.27
CA ASP A 346 1.69 9.91 18.65
C ASP A 346 0.57 10.46 19.53
N GLU A 347 -0.36 11.19 18.93
CA GLU A 347 -1.55 11.71 19.58
C GLU A 347 -2.58 10.64 19.99
N ASP A 348 -2.54 9.45 19.40
CA ASP A 348 -3.50 8.37 19.61
C ASP A 348 -3.25 7.62 20.91
N THR A 349 -3.58 8.26 22.02
CA THR A 349 -3.30 7.78 23.38
C THR A 349 -4.53 7.24 24.09
N LEU A 350 -4.33 6.25 24.96
CA LEU A 350 -5.36 5.73 25.86
C LEU A 350 -5.28 6.38 27.24
N THR A 351 -6.44 6.64 27.85
CA THR A 351 -6.50 7.15 29.21
C THR A 351 -6.50 5.99 30.19
N VAL A 352 -5.55 6.03 31.12
CA VAL A 352 -5.38 5.04 32.17
C VAL A 352 -5.82 5.63 33.49
N ARG A 353 -6.59 4.83 34.25
CA ARG A 353 -7.13 5.16 35.56
C ARG A 353 -6.69 4.12 36.59
N VAL A 354 -6.16 4.56 37.72
CA VAL A 354 -5.70 3.66 38.80
C VAL A 354 -6.06 4.25 40.17
N PRO A 355 -6.71 3.50 41.09
CA PRO A 355 -6.92 3.99 42.45
C PRO A 355 -5.56 4.26 43.14
N VAL A 356 -5.34 5.46 43.65
CA VAL A 356 -4.05 5.86 44.26
C VAL A 356 -3.71 4.95 45.43
N SER A 357 -4.70 4.56 46.24
CA SER A 357 -4.55 3.64 47.37
C SER A 357 -4.03 2.25 46.96
N SER A 358 -4.21 1.85 45.70
CA SER A 358 -3.78 0.55 45.19
C SER A 358 -2.30 0.51 44.79
N LEU A 359 -1.69 1.67 44.52
CA LEU A 359 -0.28 1.77 44.09
C LEU A 359 0.70 1.39 45.20
N GLY A 360 0.27 1.45 46.47
CA GLY A 360 1.10 1.11 47.62
C GLY A 360 2.21 2.12 47.94
N LEU A 361 2.13 3.34 47.37
CA LEU A 361 3.14 4.38 47.54
C LEU A 361 3.19 4.90 48.98
N GLY A 362 4.40 5.17 49.48
CA GLY A 362 4.63 5.77 50.79
C GLY A 362 4.60 7.30 50.82
N GLY A 363 4.23 7.95 49.72
CA GLY A 363 4.27 9.40 49.54
C GLY A 363 3.41 9.88 48.38
N THR A 364 3.48 11.17 48.07
CA THR A 364 2.75 11.78 46.94
C THR A 364 3.31 11.31 45.60
N ILE A 365 2.46 11.19 44.59
CA ILE A 365 2.90 10.90 43.22
C ILE A 365 3.62 12.14 42.70
N ASP A 366 4.87 11.95 42.27
CA ASP A 366 5.75 13.00 41.72
C ASP A 366 6.07 12.73 40.24
N HIS A 367 5.96 11.46 39.81
CA HIS A 367 6.39 11.04 38.48
C HIS A 367 5.49 9.92 37.93
N VAL A 368 5.05 10.09 36.68
CA VAL A 368 4.39 9.04 35.88
C VAL A 368 5.09 8.96 34.53
N SER A 369 5.43 7.75 34.09
CA SER A 369 6.04 7.52 32.78
C SER A 369 5.51 6.29 32.08
N ALA A 370 5.51 6.34 30.75
CA ALA A 370 5.23 5.23 29.86
C ALA A 370 6.50 4.95 29.03
N GLY A 371 7.25 3.91 29.41
CA GLY A 371 8.62 3.72 28.96
C GLY A 371 9.51 4.85 29.44
N ALA A 372 10.30 5.42 28.52
CA ALA A 372 11.13 6.59 28.78
C ALA A 372 10.35 7.92 28.78
N THR A 373 9.12 7.94 28.27
CA THR A 373 8.34 9.18 28.14
C THR A 373 7.64 9.51 29.45
N VAL A 374 7.95 10.68 30.02
CA VAL A 374 7.20 11.24 31.14
C VAL A 374 5.85 11.73 30.63
N VAL A 375 4.78 11.33 31.30
CA VAL A 375 3.41 11.70 30.91
C VAL A 375 2.78 12.61 31.96
N PRO A 376 2.07 13.66 31.56
CA PRO A 376 1.23 14.44 32.46
C PRO A 376 0.23 13.53 33.16
N HIS A 377 -0.06 13.84 34.42
CA HIS A 377 -1.01 13.10 35.21
C HIS A 377 -1.79 14.02 36.14
N GLU A 378 -2.93 13.54 36.61
CA GLU A 378 -3.76 14.22 37.58
C GLU A 378 -4.35 13.24 38.58
N ILE A 379 -4.74 13.75 39.75
CA ILE A 379 -5.44 12.97 40.77
C ILE A 379 -6.84 13.56 40.92
N ARG A 380 -7.86 12.71 40.75
CA ARG A 380 -9.27 13.08 40.91
C ARG A 380 -9.91 12.25 42.01
N THR A 381 -10.71 12.89 42.87
CA THR A 381 -11.48 12.18 43.90
C THR A 381 -12.87 11.85 43.38
N GLU A 382 -13.19 10.56 43.25
CA GLU A 382 -14.47 10.05 42.78
C GLU A 382 -15.08 9.13 43.81
N GLY A 383 -16.29 9.43 44.28
CA GLY A 383 -16.94 8.63 45.33
C GLY A 383 -16.11 8.49 46.61
N GLY A 384 -15.25 9.46 46.91
CA GLY A 384 -14.34 9.43 48.06
C GLY A 384 -13.06 8.59 47.88
N THR A 385 -12.81 8.07 46.67
CA THR A 385 -11.56 7.41 46.31
C THR A 385 -10.74 8.30 45.38
N ASP A 386 -9.46 8.48 45.69
CA ASP A 386 -8.55 9.19 44.81
C ASP A 386 -8.06 8.26 43.69
N TYR A 387 -8.19 8.72 42.44
CA TYR A 387 -7.76 8.04 41.24
C TYR A 387 -6.69 8.86 40.52
N LEU A 388 -5.61 8.19 40.14
CA LEU A 388 -4.64 8.69 39.20
C LEU A 388 -5.20 8.53 37.78
N TYR A 389 -5.13 9.60 37.00
CA TYR A 389 -5.40 9.63 35.57
C TYR A 389 -4.17 10.11 34.81
N PHE A 390 -3.89 9.46 33.68
CA PHE A 390 -2.89 9.92 32.72
C PHE A 390 -3.17 9.31 31.35
N ASP A 391 -2.64 9.95 30.32
CA ASP A 391 -2.68 9.45 28.96
C ASP A 391 -1.35 8.80 28.58
N ALA A 392 -1.43 7.65 27.93
CA ALA A 392 -0.25 6.95 27.43
C ALA A 392 -0.52 6.33 26.06
N GLN A 393 0.50 6.37 25.21
CA GLN A 393 0.52 5.50 24.04
C GLN A 393 0.62 4.05 24.49
N VAL A 394 -0.15 3.20 23.83
CA VAL A 394 -0.12 1.76 24.03
C VAL A 394 0.26 1.13 22.69
N PRO A 395 1.55 0.81 22.46
CA PRO A 395 2.01 0.25 21.20
C PRO A 395 1.71 -1.26 21.12
N THR A 396 2.05 -1.88 19.99
CA THR A 396 1.95 -3.34 19.80
C THR A 396 2.98 -4.11 20.62
N VAL A 397 4.09 -3.46 20.96
CA VAL A 397 5.15 -3.96 21.84
C VAL A 397 4.85 -3.61 23.30
N GLU A 398 5.37 -4.41 24.21
CA GLU A 398 5.22 -4.17 25.65
C GLU A 398 5.87 -2.85 26.09
N ARG A 399 5.09 -2.02 26.78
CA ARG A 399 5.56 -0.77 27.38
C ARG A 399 5.35 -0.79 28.88
N THR A 400 6.42 -0.56 29.64
CA THR A 400 6.33 -0.43 31.10
C THR A 400 5.76 0.92 31.48
N ILE A 401 4.72 0.92 32.31
CA ILE A 401 4.25 2.09 33.02
C ILE A 401 4.86 2.12 34.41
N ARG A 402 5.30 3.31 34.84
CA ARG A 402 5.83 3.55 36.19
C ARG A 402 5.18 4.76 36.82
N VAL A 403 4.74 4.60 38.07
CA VAL A 403 4.24 5.68 38.94
C VAL A 403 5.10 5.73 40.19
N ALA A 404 5.63 6.88 40.57
CA ALA A 404 6.60 6.98 41.67
C ALA A 404 6.49 8.26 42.52
N THR A 405 7.07 8.20 43.72
CA THR A 405 7.10 9.31 44.69
C THR A 405 8.26 10.28 44.52
N THR A 406 9.21 9.94 43.64
CA THR A 406 10.34 10.79 43.25
C THR A 406 10.70 10.51 41.80
N ALA A 407 11.15 11.54 41.08
CA ALA A 407 11.81 11.38 39.80
C ALA A 407 12.98 10.39 39.89
N PHE A 408 13.17 9.59 38.84
CA PHE A 408 14.18 8.55 38.80
C PHE A 408 15.60 9.17 38.90
N ALA A 409 16.31 8.95 40.02
CA ALA A 409 17.69 9.39 40.19
C ALA A 409 18.66 8.37 39.56
N GLY A 410 18.90 8.51 38.25
CA GLY A 410 19.84 7.72 37.45
C GLY A 410 19.13 6.62 36.66
N GLY A 411 19.22 6.64 35.33
CA GLY A 411 18.47 5.80 34.38
C GLY A 411 18.11 4.38 34.85
N VAL A 412 16.90 3.95 34.50
CA VAL A 412 16.30 2.68 34.90
C VAL A 412 17.28 1.50 34.73
N PRO A 413 17.68 0.81 35.82
CA PRO A 413 18.18 -0.54 35.72
C PRO A 413 16.97 -1.46 35.50
N ASP A 414 16.94 -2.14 34.35
CA ASP A 414 15.99 -3.17 34.01
C ASP A 414 16.05 -4.34 35.03
N PRO A 415 14.96 -4.63 35.79
CA PRO A 415 14.93 -5.72 36.76
C PRO A 415 14.31 -7.02 36.24
N ALA A 416 14.07 -7.16 34.94
CA ALA A 416 14.05 -8.46 34.28
C ALA A 416 15.39 -8.63 33.56
N GLY A 417 16.11 -9.73 33.79
CA GLY A 417 17.29 -10.01 32.97
C GLY A 417 16.90 -10.00 31.49
N PRO A 418 17.75 -9.51 30.58
CA PRO A 418 17.41 -9.45 29.17
C PRO A 418 17.28 -10.90 28.68
N ASP A 419 16.07 -11.28 28.30
CA ASP A 419 15.85 -12.40 27.39
C ASP A 419 15.00 -11.84 26.25
N PRO A 420 15.45 -12.12 25.02
CA PRO A 420 15.92 -11.14 24.07
C PRO A 420 14.74 -10.36 23.48
N GLU A 421 14.82 -9.03 23.48
CA GLU A 421 14.28 -8.27 22.34
C GLU A 421 14.88 -8.88 21.07
N PRO A 422 14.18 -8.90 19.93
CA PRO A 422 14.78 -9.35 18.68
C PRO A 422 15.94 -8.40 18.34
N ASP A 423 17.13 -8.76 18.83
CA ASP A 423 18.35 -7.97 18.99
C ASP A 423 18.13 -6.47 18.83
N GLU A 424 17.91 -5.74 19.94
CA GLU A 424 18.07 -4.28 19.93
C GLU A 424 19.43 -3.99 19.33
N LEU A 425 19.38 -3.37 18.16
CA LEU A 425 20.52 -3.16 17.31
C LEU A 425 21.62 -2.43 18.07
N ALA A 426 22.76 -3.09 18.31
CA ALA A 426 23.85 -2.50 19.08
C ALA A 426 24.53 -1.41 18.24
N TRP A 427 24.00 -0.19 18.31
CA TRP A 427 24.51 0.99 17.60
C TRP A 427 25.62 1.69 18.39
N THR A 428 26.63 2.15 17.68
CA THR A 428 27.60 3.13 18.13
C THR A 428 27.38 4.41 17.34
N ASP A 429 26.94 5.47 18.02
CA ASP A 429 26.81 6.78 17.41
C ASP A 429 28.20 7.38 17.16
N VAL A 430 28.42 7.86 15.94
CA VAL A 430 29.60 8.64 15.55
C VAL A 430 29.19 10.11 15.54
N PRO A 431 29.77 10.95 16.41
CA PRO A 431 29.43 12.36 16.45
C PRO A 431 29.62 13.02 15.07
N MET A 432 28.73 13.93 14.70
CA MET A 432 28.89 14.80 13.54
C MET A 432 28.98 16.29 13.91
N SER A 433 28.79 16.62 15.19
CA SER A 433 28.88 17.96 15.76
C SER A 433 30.32 18.31 16.17
N TYR A 434 31.17 18.57 15.18
CA TYR A 434 32.57 18.93 15.46
C TYR A 434 32.76 20.45 15.58
N PRO A 435 33.55 20.93 16.55
CA PRO A 435 33.87 22.35 16.65
C PRO A 435 34.91 22.81 15.61
N ASN A 436 35.69 21.90 15.03
CA ASN A 436 36.69 22.17 13.99
C ASN A 436 37.23 20.87 13.37
N ARG A 437 38.00 21.02 12.28
CA ARG A 437 38.73 19.95 11.58
C ARG A 437 39.57 19.05 12.48
N ALA A 438 40.30 19.63 13.44
CA ALA A 438 41.20 18.85 14.29
C ALA A 438 40.43 17.86 15.18
N ALA A 439 39.25 18.27 15.67
CA ALA A 439 38.36 17.39 16.42
C ALA A 439 37.82 16.23 15.57
N ALA A 440 37.40 16.51 14.33
CA ALA A 440 36.92 15.46 13.42
C ALA A 440 38.01 14.42 13.09
N LEU A 441 39.24 14.87 12.83
CA LEU A 441 40.36 13.96 12.59
C LEU A 441 40.76 13.16 13.83
N ALA A 442 40.72 13.79 15.01
CA ALA A 442 41.02 13.12 16.27
C ALA A 442 39.99 12.02 16.59
N ASP A 443 38.74 12.20 16.16
CA ASP A 443 37.69 11.19 16.32
C ASP A 443 37.79 10.03 15.31
N GLY A 444 38.68 10.12 14.31
CA GLY A 444 38.97 9.03 13.38
C GLY A 444 38.46 9.22 11.95
N TRP A 445 37.95 10.41 11.62
CA TRP A 445 37.70 10.79 10.23
C TRP A 445 39.02 11.06 9.49
N SER A 446 39.04 10.80 8.18
CA SER A 446 40.19 11.04 7.32
C SER A 446 39.75 11.45 5.93
N PHE A 447 40.49 12.37 5.32
CA PHE A 447 40.33 12.75 3.91
C PHE A 447 41.27 11.97 2.97
N VAL A 448 42.03 11.01 3.51
CA VAL A 448 43.01 10.23 2.77
C VAL A 448 42.34 8.98 2.19
N GLY A 449 41.95 9.08 0.92
CA GLY A 449 41.52 7.97 0.08
C GLY A 449 42.71 7.18 -0.49
N ALA A 450 42.44 6.33 -1.46
CA ALA A 450 43.45 5.57 -2.18
C ALA A 450 43.14 5.57 -3.68
N ALA A 451 44.13 5.91 -4.50
CA ALA A 451 44.05 5.78 -5.95
C ALA A 451 43.82 4.30 -6.35
N PRO A 452 43.42 4.01 -7.59
CA PRO A 452 43.14 2.63 -8.05
C PRO A 452 44.24 1.60 -7.77
N ASN A 453 45.51 2.03 -7.77
CA ASN A 453 46.66 1.19 -7.47
C ASN A 453 46.95 1.02 -5.95
N GLY A 454 46.05 1.51 -5.08
CA GLY A 454 46.16 1.45 -3.62
C GLY A 454 47.05 2.53 -3.00
N THR A 455 47.63 3.45 -3.79
CA THR A 455 48.46 4.53 -3.24
C THR A 455 47.61 5.61 -2.55
N ALA A 456 48.03 6.08 -1.37
CA ALA A 456 47.28 7.05 -0.60
C ALA A 456 47.09 8.38 -1.35
N ARG A 457 45.86 8.90 -1.38
CA ARG A 457 45.47 10.14 -2.07
C ARG A 457 44.76 11.07 -1.09
N ASN A 458 45.32 12.26 -0.87
CA ASN A 458 44.64 13.28 -0.07
C ASN A 458 43.56 13.96 -0.92
N THR A 459 42.30 13.84 -0.49
CA THR A 459 41.14 14.44 -1.16
C THR A 459 40.81 15.83 -0.62
N GLU A 460 41.46 16.26 0.46
CA GLU A 460 41.06 17.42 1.23
C GLU A 460 41.28 18.76 0.52
N ASP A 461 40.23 19.57 0.51
CA ASP A 461 40.25 21.01 0.31
C ASP A 461 39.61 21.67 1.53
N PRO A 462 40.42 22.17 2.49
CA PRO A 462 39.92 22.73 3.75
C PRO A 462 38.99 23.94 3.57
N SER A 463 39.03 24.61 2.41
CA SER A 463 38.19 25.78 2.15
C SER A 463 36.72 25.42 1.88
N ALA A 464 36.43 24.15 1.60
CA ALA A 464 35.11 23.66 1.22
C ALA A 464 34.40 22.86 2.34
N VAL A 465 35.00 22.74 3.54
CA VAL A 465 34.42 22.01 4.68
C VAL A 465 34.17 22.96 5.85
N THR A 466 32.93 22.97 6.34
CA THR A 466 32.52 23.70 7.53
C THR A 466 32.06 22.73 8.62
N TYR A 467 32.45 23.01 9.86
CA TYR A 467 32.12 22.20 11.03
C TYR A 467 31.23 23.00 11.98
N GLY A 468 30.19 22.39 12.52
CA GLY A 468 29.30 23.04 13.49
C GLY A 468 28.41 22.04 14.23
N GLU A 469 27.55 22.56 15.10
CA GLU A 469 26.66 21.75 15.95
C GLU A 469 25.62 20.95 15.12
N SER A 470 25.24 21.46 13.96
CA SER A 470 24.27 20.82 13.05
C SER A 470 24.87 19.75 12.14
N GLY A 471 26.18 19.50 12.21
CA GLY A 471 26.85 18.48 11.39
C GLY A 471 28.11 18.98 10.67
N VAL A 472 28.61 18.14 9.77
CA VAL A 472 29.71 18.49 8.85
C VAL A 472 29.13 18.86 7.50
N ALA A 473 29.31 20.12 7.11
CA ALA A 473 28.85 20.65 5.85
C ALA A 473 29.99 20.70 4.83
N VAL A 474 29.80 20.07 3.67
CA VAL A 474 30.78 20.00 2.59
C VAL A 474 30.20 20.64 1.34
N THR A 475 30.91 21.62 0.79
CA THR A 475 30.55 22.24 -0.48
C THR A 475 30.78 21.24 -1.60
N VAL A 476 29.74 20.93 -2.37
CA VAL A 476 29.82 20.01 -3.50
C VAL A 476 30.61 20.71 -4.62
N GLY A 477 31.82 20.21 -4.87
CA GLY A 477 32.77 20.79 -5.82
C GLY A 477 33.08 19.87 -6.99
N PRO A 478 34.00 20.31 -7.88
CA PRO A 478 34.43 19.50 -9.01
C PRO A 478 35.24 18.29 -8.56
N GLY A 479 35.10 17.22 -9.32
CA GLY A 479 35.77 15.95 -9.13
C GLY A 479 34.83 14.85 -8.64
N ASP A 480 35.12 13.62 -9.05
CA ASP A 480 34.24 12.46 -8.88
C ASP A 480 35.05 11.18 -8.63
N LEU A 481 34.39 10.14 -8.12
CA LEU A 481 34.90 8.77 -8.08
C LEU A 481 34.53 8.00 -9.34
N TRP A 482 33.48 8.42 -10.05
CA TRP A 482 32.91 7.69 -11.18
C TRP A 482 33.92 7.31 -12.27
N GLY A 483 34.09 5.99 -12.48
CA GLY A 483 34.88 5.41 -13.56
C GLY A 483 36.33 5.88 -13.52
N THR A 484 36.87 6.31 -14.65
CA THR A 484 38.29 6.73 -14.72
C THR A 484 38.58 8.09 -14.06
N THR A 485 37.58 8.75 -13.47
CA THR A 485 37.69 10.13 -12.98
C THR A 485 38.59 10.23 -11.73
N ASN A 486 38.33 9.40 -10.72
CA ASN A 486 39.21 9.13 -9.58
C ASN A 486 39.88 10.35 -8.93
N ASN A 487 39.16 11.47 -8.84
CA ASN A 487 39.71 12.76 -8.38
C ASN A 487 38.79 13.50 -7.41
N SER A 488 37.87 12.77 -6.76
CA SER A 488 36.95 13.30 -5.75
C SER A 488 37.64 14.19 -4.72
N ARG A 489 36.89 15.19 -4.23
CA ARG A 489 37.35 16.14 -3.21
C ARG A 489 36.51 16.00 -1.95
N ASN A 490 37.15 16.18 -0.79
CA ASN A 490 36.53 16.13 0.52
C ASN A 490 35.68 14.87 0.77
N THR A 491 36.15 13.71 0.30
CA THR A 491 35.55 12.43 0.66
C THR A 491 35.97 12.09 2.09
N LEU A 492 35.03 12.11 3.04
CA LEU A 492 35.31 11.75 4.42
C LEU A 492 35.23 10.23 4.58
N LEU A 493 36.30 9.66 5.13
CA LEU A 493 36.46 8.22 5.32
C LEU A 493 36.66 7.90 6.78
N ARG A 494 36.02 6.82 7.25
CA ARG A 494 36.20 6.31 8.62
C ARG A 494 36.36 4.80 8.61
N ALA A 495 37.30 4.30 9.42
CA ALA A 495 37.45 2.86 9.60
C ALA A 495 36.20 2.26 10.24
N LEU A 496 35.74 1.13 9.72
CA LEU A 496 34.66 0.36 10.34
C LEU A 496 35.22 -0.59 11.40
N PRO A 497 34.57 -0.74 12.57
CA PRO A 497 35.00 -1.67 13.60
C PRO A 497 34.93 -3.12 13.10
N ALA A 498 35.77 -3.98 13.67
CA ALA A 498 35.72 -5.41 13.38
C ALA A 498 34.35 -5.97 13.79
N GLY A 499 33.69 -6.70 12.89
CA GLY A 499 32.37 -7.28 13.14
C GLY A 499 31.19 -6.35 12.92
N TRP A 500 31.36 -5.16 12.31
CA TRP A 500 30.23 -4.33 11.88
C TRP A 500 29.24 -5.13 11.03
N GLN A 501 27.96 -4.90 11.22
CA GLN A 501 26.87 -5.53 10.47
C GLN A 501 26.00 -4.49 9.77
N MET A 502 26.05 -3.23 10.19
CA MET A 502 25.32 -2.16 9.51
C MET A 502 25.94 -0.78 9.74
N VAL A 503 25.61 0.14 8.85
CA VAL A 503 25.95 1.56 8.98
C VAL A 503 24.74 2.38 8.56
N GLU A 504 24.44 3.43 9.32
CA GLU A 504 23.41 4.43 9.01
C GLU A 504 24.04 5.81 8.96
N ALA A 505 23.61 6.64 8.01
CA ALA A 505 23.96 8.04 7.98
C ALA A 505 22.88 8.90 7.32
N THR A 506 22.77 10.15 7.77
CA THR A 506 21.79 11.12 7.28
C THR A 506 22.49 12.24 6.54
N VAL A 507 22.01 12.54 5.33
CA VAL A 507 22.54 13.57 4.43
C VAL A 507 21.42 14.49 3.93
N ALA A 508 21.62 15.80 4.08
CA ALA A 508 20.80 16.84 3.47
C ALA A 508 21.53 17.40 2.25
N VAL A 509 20.93 17.27 1.06
CA VAL A 509 21.46 17.84 -0.18
C VAL A 509 20.32 18.06 -1.18
N ASP A 510 20.43 19.12 -1.98
CA ASP A 510 19.51 19.40 -3.08
C ASP A 510 20.28 19.66 -4.38
N PRO A 511 20.58 18.62 -5.18
CA PRO A 511 21.33 18.74 -6.43
C PRO A 511 20.59 19.57 -7.49
N THR A 512 21.19 20.69 -7.92
CA THR A 512 20.56 21.63 -8.87
C THR A 512 21.29 21.72 -10.21
N ARG A 513 22.48 21.13 -10.34
CA ARG A 513 23.21 21.06 -11.60
C ARG A 513 23.46 19.63 -11.99
N ASN A 514 23.67 19.44 -13.29
CA ASN A 514 24.03 18.14 -13.81
C ASN A 514 25.32 17.65 -13.13
N THR A 515 25.36 16.35 -12.85
CA THR A 515 26.39 15.57 -12.14
C THR A 515 26.60 15.89 -10.66
N GLU A 516 25.86 16.83 -10.06
CA GLU A 516 25.95 17.07 -8.61
C GLU A 516 25.41 15.92 -7.80
N GLN A 517 26.17 15.49 -6.79
CA GLN A 517 25.78 14.36 -5.95
C GLN A 517 26.38 14.42 -4.55
N ALA A 518 25.63 13.90 -3.59
CA ALA A 518 26.14 13.59 -2.27
C ALA A 518 25.43 12.37 -1.67
N GLY A 519 26.13 11.64 -0.81
CA GLY A 519 25.61 10.41 -0.25
C GLY A 519 26.60 9.65 0.63
N VAL A 520 26.29 8.38 0.82
CA VAL A 520 26.95 7.50 1.80
C VAL A 520 27.33 6.19 1.13
N GLY A 521 28.46 5.61 1.52
CA GLY A 521 28.94 4.39 0.91
C GLY A 521 29.99 3.61 1.70
N LEU A 522 30.48 2.55 1.08
CA LEU A 522 31.60 1.71 1.51
C LEU A 522 32.74 1.87 0.50
N TYR A 523 33.94 2.22 0.96
CA TYR A 523 35.07 2.61 0.10
C TYR A 523 36.36 1.87 0.44
N VAL A 524 37.11 1.46 -0.59
CA VAL A 524 38.46 0.89 -0.47
C VAL A 524 39.46 1.73 -1.26
N THR A 525 39.23 1.86 -2.57
CA THR A 525 39.98 2.71 -3.49
C THR A 525 39.02 3.47 -4.38
N ASP A 526 39.52 4.43 -5.15
CA ASP A 526 38.68 5.20 -6.07
C ASP A 526 37.97 4.31 -7.12
N ASP A 527 38.57 3.18 -7.53
CA ASP A 527 37.93 2.19 -8.42
C ASP A 527 37.21 1.03 -7.67
N ASN A 528 37.10 1.09 -6.34
CA ASN A 528 36.49 0.04 -5.53
C ASN A 528 35.65 0.62 -4.40
N TYR A 529 34.39 0.91 -4.70
CA TYR A 529 33.44 1.45 -3.74
C TYR A 529 32.00 1.05 -4.08
N VAL A 530 31.13 1.21 -3.10
CA VAL A 530 29.69 1.17 -3.24
C VAL A 530 29.12 2.43 -2.61
N GLN A 531 28.15 3.08 -3.23
CA GLN A 531 27.49 4.24 -2.65
C GLN A 531 26.01 4.32 -3.01
N LEU A 532 25.23 4.96 -2.15
CA LEU A 532 23.92 5.51 -2.46
C LEU A 532 23.99 7.02 -2.33
N VAL A 533 23.65 7.72 -3.42
CA VAL A 533 23.74 9.17 -3.53
C VAL A 533 22.40 9.76 -3.98
N LYS A 534 22.09 10.95 -3.48
CA LYS A 534 21.12 11.83 -4.13
C LYS A 534 21.89 12.63 -5.17
N ALA A 535 21.55 12.45 -6.44
CA ALA A 535 22.27 12.97 -7.58
C ALA A 535 21.34 13.63 -8.58
N ARG A 536 21.75 14.75 -9.18
CA ARG A 536 21.11 15.25 -10.41
C ARG A 536 22.02 14.91 -11.57
N ASN A 537 21.66 13.92 -12.38
CA ASN A 537 22.45 13.53 -13.53
C ASN A 537 21.55 13.30 -14.76
N SER A 538 21.73 14.17 -15.75
CA SER A 538 21.00 14.23 -17.00
C SER A 538 21.44 13.13 -17.97
N GLY A 539 22.58 12.47 -17.71
CA GLY A 539 23.10 11.34 -18.48
C GLY A 539 22.65 9.96 -17.97
N ILE A 540 22.01 9.90 -16.80
CA ILE A 540 21.49 8.65 -16.22
C ILE A 540 20.11 8.35 -16.82
N SER A 541 19.96 7.14 -17.35
CA SER A 541 18.68 6.65 -17.89
C SER A 541 17.76 6.29 -16.74
N ARG A 542 16.52 6.79 -16.74
CA ARG A 542 15.54 6.46 -15.71
C ARG A 542 14.72 5.22 -16.12
N PRO A 543 14.31 4.35 -15.18
CA PRO A 543 13.43 3.22 -15.47
C PRO A 543 12.00 3.63 -15.84
N ASP A 544 11.57 4.83 -15.43
CA ASP A 544 10.17 5.31 -15.53
C ASP A 544 9.92 6.31 -16.68
N ARG A 545 10.97 6.79 -17.39
CA ARG A 545 10.83 7.73 -18.51
C ARG A 545 11.98 7.61 -19.55
N PRO A 546 11.72 7.76 -20.87
CA PRO A 546 12.75 7.69 -21.91
C PRO A 546 13.67 8.92 -21.94
N ALA A 547 14.95 8.73 -22.24
CA ALA A 547 15.95 9.80 -22.28
C ALA A 547 15.57 10.94 -23.27
N VAL A 548 15.40 12.15 -22.76
CA VAL A 548 15.10 13.36 -23.56
C VAL A 548 16.38 14.09 -23.97
N PRO A 549 16.45 14.71 -25.16
CA PRO A 549 17.57 15.58 -25.54
C PRO A 549 17.71 16.74 -24.54
N GLY A 550 18.78 16.75 -23.76
CA GLY A 550 19.02 17.71 -22.66
C GLY A 550 19.00 17.09 -21.25
N GLY A 551 18.51 15.86 -21.13
CA GLY A 551 18.47 15.05 -19.90
C GLY A 551 17.56 15.60 -18.79
N TRP A 552 17.45 14.85 -17.68
CA TRP A 552 16.49 15.11 -16.60
C TRP A 552 16.88 16.29 -15.69
N THR A 553 15.88 17.04 -15.22
CA THR A 553 16.08 18.22 -14.34
C THR A 553 15.94 17.93 -12.85
N ASP A 554 15.31 16.81 -12.47
CA ASP A 554 15.02 16.52 -11.06
C ASP A 554 16.11 15.63 -10.45
N PRO A 555 16.43 15.79 -9.15
CA PRO A 555 17.34 14.87 -8.46
C PRO A 555 16.78 13.43 -8.44
N LEU A 556 17.68 12.47 -8.27
CA LEU A 556 17.47 11.03 -8.29
C LEU A 556 18.21 10.38 -7.12
N LEU A 557 17.73 9.22 -6.66
CA LEU A 557 18.53 8.34 -5.80
C LEU A 557 19.25 7.32 -6.69
N VAL A 558 20.56 7.21 -6.54
CA VAL A 558 21.39 6.35 -7.40
C VAL A 558 22.29 5.49 -6.53
N THR A 559 22.19 4.17 -6.69
CA THR A 559 23.18 3.24 -6.15
C THR A 559 24.25 2.98 -7.21
N VAL A 560 25.52 3.00 -6.79
CA VAL A 560 26.67 2.73 -7.65
C VAL A 560 27.53 1.68 -6.95
N ASP A 561 27.81 0.57 -7.62
CA ASP A 561 28.86 -0.40 -7.24
C ASP A 561 29.94 -0.37 -8.31
N GLU A 562 31.09 0.17 -7.95
CA GLU A 562 32.27 0.19 -8.80
C GLU A 562 33.29 -0.84 -8.31
N ASN A 563 33.64 -1.77 -9.19
CA ASN A 563 34.57 -2.87 -8.91
C ASN A 563 35.66 -2.92 -9.98
N ALA A 564 36.88 -2.53 -9.59
CA ALA A 564 38.05 -2.44 -10.47
C ALA A 564 37.78 -1.68 -11.78
N GLY A 565 37.07 -0.55 -11.69
CA GLY A 565 36.71 0.31 -12.83
C GLY A 565 35.51 -0.18 -13.65
N THR A 566 34.86 -1.28 -13.25
CA THR A 566 33.58 -1.71 -13.82
C THR A 566 32.45 -1.17 -12.96
N ILE A 567 31.53 -0.43 -13.56
CA ILE A 567 30.45 0.25 -12.86
C ILE A 567 29.13 -0.47 -13.09
N ALA A 568 28.43 -0.78 -12.00
CA ALA A 568 27.02 -1.13 -12.00
C ALA A 568 26.24 -0.02 -11.29
N GLU A 569 25.28 0.60 -11.99
CA GLU A 569 24.40 1.61 -11.41
C GLU A 569 22.95 1.12 -11.39
N SER A 570 22.19 1.58 -10.40
CA SER A 570 20.75 1.41 -10.34
C SER A 570 20.09 2.68 -9.81
N VAL A 571 18.94 3.00 -10.38
CA VAL A 571 18.26 4.30 -10.24
C VAL A 571 16.92 4.11 -9.55
N LEU A 572 16.67 4.93 -8.53
CA LEU A 572 15.44 5.01 -7.76
C LEU A 572 14.83 6.41 -7.91
N CYS A 573 13.51 6.53 -7.75
CA CYS A 573 12.85 7.83 -7.73
C CYS A 573 13.30 8.66 -6.51
N SER A 574 13.46 9.98 -6.68
CA SER A 574 13.91 10.86 -5.58
C SER A 574 12.73 11.44 -4.78
N PRO A 575 12.87 11.53 -3.45
CA PRO A 575 12.09 12.44 -2.61
C PRO A 575 12.74 13.84 -2.56
N ALA A 576 11.97 14.87 -2.19
CA ALA A 576 12.44 16.25 -2.06
C ALA A 576 13.36 16.47 -0.84
N ASP A 577 13.20 15.66 0.23
CA ASP A 577 13.67 15.99 1.58
C ASP A 577 14.99 15.31 2.02
N LEU A 578 15.31 15.48 3.31
CA LEU A 578 16.40 14.88 4.08
C LEU A 578 16.44 13.35 3.90
N LEU A 579 17.60 12.80 3.56
CA LEU A 579 17.75 11.37 3.27
C LEU A 579 18.52 10.66 4.39
N SER A 580 17.94 9.62 4.97
CA SER A 580 18.70 8.66 5.79
C SER A 580 18.96 7.39 5.01
N VAL A 581 20.20 6.93 5.02
CA VAL A 581 20.68 5.75 4.29
C VAL A 581 21.20 4.72 5.28
N ARG A 582 20.87 3.45 5.05
CA ARG A 582 21.36 2.33 5.84
C ARG A 582 21.92 1.24 4.92
N ILE A 583 23.10 0.75 5.24
CA ILE A 583 23.72 -0.40 4.56
C ILE A 583 23.75 -1.54 5.58
N VAL A 584 23.08 -2.65 5.26
CA VAL A 584 23.01 -3.84 6.12
C VAL A 584 23.79 -4.96 5.47
N ARG A 585 24.73 -5.55 6.19
CA ARG A 585 25.51 -6.70 5.76
C ARG A 585 24.64 -7.95 5.75
N GLU A 586 24.60 -8.64 4.61
CA GLU A 586 23.87 -9.90 4.41
C GLU A 586 24.80 -11.11 4.54
N THR A 587 26.00 -11.00 3.96
CA THR A 587 27.05 -12.01 4.01
C THR A 587 28.41 -11.34 4.25
N THR A 588 29.51 -12.10 4.21
CA THR A 588 30.86 -11.51 4.27
C THR A 588 31.12 -10.51 3.14
N ASP A 589 30.52 -10.72 1.98
CA ASP A 589 30.86 -10.03 0.73
C ASP A 589 29.66 -9.29 0.10
N THR A 590 28.48 -9.33 0.72
CA THR A 590 27.27 -8.66 0.20
C THR A 590 26.50 -7.91 1.28
N ALA A 591 25.85 -6.82 0.86
CA ALA A 591 25.00 -5.97 1.68
C ALA A 591 23.72 -5.59 0.92
N THR A 592 22.68 -5.21 1.67
CA THR A 592 21.48 -4.57 1.14
C THR A 592 21.48 -3.11 1.54
N VAL A 593 21.14 -2.23 0.60
CA VAL A 593 21.00 -0.79 0.86
C VAL A 593 19.54 -0.46 1.10
N TRP A 594 19.29 0.37 2.10
CA TRP A 594 17.99 0.87 2.51
C TRP A 594 18.02 2.39 2.59
N PHE A 595 16.88 3.02 2.37
CA PHE A 595 16.72 4.46 2.52
C PHE A 595 15.39 4.81 3.19
N ARG A 596 15.32 5.99 3.80
CA ARG A 596 14.07 6.59 4.26
C ARG A 596 14.12 8.11 4.13
N THR A 597 12.94 8.70 4.02
CA THR A 597 12.69 10.14 4.21
C THR A 597 12.24 10.39 5.65
N PRO A 598 12.04 11.65 6.09
CA PRO A 598 11.48 11.92 7.41
C PRO A 598 10.06 11.36 7.62
N HIS A 599 9.36 11.02 6.53
CA HIS A 599 7.95 10.64 6.52
C HIS A 599 7.70 9.20 6.05
N THR A 600 8.75 8.41 5.84
CA THR A 600 8.62 7.02 5.36
C THR A 600 9.41 6.07 6.25
N ASP A 601 8.98 4.81 6.31
CA ASP A 601 9.79 3.72 6.84
C ASP A 601 11.00 3.40 5.94
N TRP A 602 11.85 2.48 6.41
CA TRP A 602 13.00 1.99 5.65
C TRP A 602 12.55 1.20 4.43
N LEU A 603 12.79 1.76 3.26
CA LEU A 603 12.54 1.13 1.97
C LEU A 603 13.83 0.50 1.44
N PRO A 604 13.77 -0.71 0.86
CA PRO A 604 14.93 -1.27 0.20
C PRO A 604 15.23 -0.47 -1.07
N ALA A 605 16.51 -0.22 -1.33
CA ALA A 605 16.99 0.34 -2.59
C ALA A 605 16.89 -0.67 -3.76
N GLY A 606 16.33 -1.86 -3.52
CA GLY A 606 16.09 -2.90 -4.52
C GLY A 606 17.34 -3.62 -5.05
N VAL A 607 18.54 -3.30 -4.52
CA VAL A 607 19.82 -3.82 -5.02
C VAL A 607 20.63 -4.43 -3.88
N GLN A 608 20.96 -5.71 -4.01
CA GLN A 608 22.03 -6.33 -3.23
C GLN A 608 23.36 -5.90 -3.86
N THR A 609 24.24 -5.34 -3.03
CA THR A 609 25.52 -4.78 -3.47
C THR A 609 26.68 -5.48 -2.78
N ARG A 610 27.88 -5.36 -3.33
CA ARG A 610 29.09 -5.96 -2.76
C ARG A 610 29.54 -5.21 -1.51
N ILE A 611 30.23 -5.92 -0.61
CA ILE A 611 31.07 -5.32 0.42
C ILE A 611 32.52 -5.44 -0.05
N PRO A 612 33.16 -4.34 -0.46
CA PRO A 612 34.58 -4.37 -0.81
C PRO A 612 35.43 -4.84 0.38
N ALA A 613 36.38 -5.75 0.14
CA ALA A 613 37.24 -6.26 1.20
C ALA A 613 38.08 -5.13 1.81
N GLY A 614 38.00 -4.94 3.13
CA GLY A 614 38.67 -3.84 3.84
C GLY A 614 37.96 -2.48 3.74
N ALA A 615 36.66 -2.47 3.41
CA ALA A 615 35.88 -1.25 3.28
C ALA A 615 35.92 -0.34 4.53
N ARG A 616 35.97 0.96 4.23
CA ARG A 616 35.75 2.08 5.16
C ARG A 616 34.39 2.70 4.89
N LEU A 617 33.76 3.28 5.91
CA LEU A 617 32.61 4.15 5.70
C LEU A 617 33.04 5.37 4.90
N MET A 618 32.23 5.75 3.92
CA MET A 618 32.41 6.91 3.06
C MET A 618 31.22 7.86 3.17
N LEU A 619 31.51 9.14 3.43
CA LEU A 619 30.59 10.25 3.18
C LEU A 619 31.11 10.99 1.95
N PHE A 620 30.31 11.00 0.89
CA PHE A 620 30.73 11.44 -0.43
C PHE A 620 29.99 12.69 -0.87
N THR A 621 30.73 13.60 -1.50
CA THR A 621 30.23 14.74 -2.26
C THR A 621 31.06 14.87 -3.53
N GLY A 622 30.45 15.15 -4.66
CA GLY A 622 31.22 15.35 -5.89
C GLY A 622 30.39 15.65 -7.12
N GLY A 623 31.10 15.72 -8.24
CA GLY A 623 30.52 15.81 -9.57
C GLY A 623 29.97 17.18 -9.98
N SER A 624 30.11 18.25 -9.18
CA SER A 624 29.66 19.58 -9.63
C SER A 624 30.52 20.10 -10.80
N PRO A 625 29.94 20.64 -11.88
CA PRO A 625 30.70 21.12 -13.04
C PRO A 625 31.52 22.39 -12.76
N ASP A 626 31.16 23.16 -11.72
CA ASP A 626 31.87 24.34 -11.26
C ASP A 626 32.14 24.26 -9.75
N ALA A 627 33.09 25.06 -9.24
CA ALA A 627 33.29 25.15 -7.80
C ALA A 627 32.10 25.85 -7.10
N GLY A 628 31.36 25.11 -6.27
CA GLY A 628 30.59 25.66 -5.15
C GLY A 628 29.15 26.12 -5.43
N ALA A 629 28.30 25.26 -5.97
CA ALA A 629 26.89 25.59 -6.17
C ALA A 629 25.97 25.23 -4.98
N ILE A 630 26.27 24.14 -4.28
CA ILE A 630 25.41 23.59 -3.22
C ILE A 630 26.26 23.02 -2.08
N THR A 631 25.64 22.83 -0.92
CA THR A 631 26.27 22.26 0.27
C THR A 631 25.52 21.01 0.71
N ALA A 632 26.25 19.91 0.90
CA ALA A 632 25.73 18.72 1.54
C ALA A 632 26.04 18.76 3.04
N THR A 633 25.05 18.51 3.88
CA THR A 633 25.24 18.47 5.33
C THR A 633 25.01 17.06 5.85
N PHE A 634 26.00 16.51 6.53
CA PHE A 634 25.92 15.22 7.19
C PHE A 634 25.73 15.43 8.70
N SER A 635 24.59 15.00 9.24
CA SER A 635 24.16 15.34 10.61
C SER A 635 24.17 14.16 11.58
N GLU A 636 24.02 12.94 11.10
CA GLU A 636 24.02 11.72 11.93
C GLU A 636 24.78 10.59 11.25
N VAL A 637 25.56 9.83 12.02
CA VAL A 637 26.22 8.59 11.59
C VAL A 637 26.16 7.58 12.74
N ARG A 638 25.74 6.34 12.46
CA ARG A 638 25.69 5.25 13.43
C ARG A 638 26.24 3.97 12.81
N ILE A 639 26.98 3.19 13.58
CA ILE A 639 27.56 1.91 13.13
C ILE A 639 27.11 0.82 14.10
N GLY A 640 26.53 -0.25 13.58
CA GLY A 640 26.02 -1.33 14.43
C GLY A 640 26.69 -2.69 14.19
N ALA A 641 26.70 -3.52 15.24
CA ALA A 641 27.39 -4.82 15.27
C ALA A 641 26.44 -6.04 15.14
N THR A 642 25.13 -5.82 15.16
CA THR A 642 24.08 -6.81 14.90
C THR A 642 23.19 -6.31 13.77
N PRO A 643 22.80 -7.12 12.77
CA PRO A 643 21.85 -6.70 11.76
C PRO A 643 20.41 -6.76 12.33
N PRO A 644 19.46 -5.95 11.82
CA PRO A 644 18.05 -6.04 12.23
C PRO A 644 17.51 -7.44 11.96
N PRO A 645 16.51 -7.92 12.73
CA PRO A 645 15.77 -9.10 12.32
C PRO A 645 15.19 -8.88 10.91
N PRO A 646 15.30 -9.87 10.00
CA PRO A 646 14.67 -9.74 8.69
C PRO A 646 13.16 -9.56 8.88
N PRO A 647 12.50 -8.69 8.10
CA PRO A 647 11.05 -8.52 8.17
C PRO A 647 10.36 -9.87 7.99
N SER A 648 9.31 -10.12 8.78
CA SER A 648 8.51 -11.34 8.62
C SER A 648 8.01 -11.43 7.17
N GLY A 649 8.13 -12.62 6.56
CA GLY A 649 8.09 -12.86 5.11
C GLY A 649 6.82 -12.46 4.33
N ASN A 650 5.89 -11.72 4.94
CA ASN A 650 4.74 -11.12 4.28
C ASN A 650 4.88 -9.59 4.08
N GLU A 651 5.81 -8.92 4.76
CA GLU A 651 6.00 -7.47 4.65
C GLU A 651 6.97 -7.07 3.52
N ALA A 652 7.82 -8.01 3.06
CA ALA A 652 8.73 -7.77 1.95
C ALA A 652 8.10 -7.94 0.54
N ARG A 653 6.83 -8.37 0.44
CA ARG A 653 6.16 -8.67 -0.84
C ARG A 653 5.00 -7.74 -1.21
N LEU A 654 4.58 -6.86 -0.31
CA LEU A 654 3.45 -5.94 -0.56
C LEU A 654 3.89 -4.48 -0.81
N GLY A 655 5.13 -4.11 -0.48
CA GLY A 655 5.69 -2.78 -0.80
C GLY A 655 6.13 -2.57 -2.25
N LEU A 656 5.89 -3.52 -3.16
CA LEU A 656 6.31 -3.47 -4.57
C LEU A 656 5.18 -3.13 -5.55
N TRP A 657 3.99 -2.78 -5.06
CA TRP A 657 2.84 -2.50 -5.93
C TRP A 657 2.49 -1.02 -6.10
N GLU A 658 3.27 -0.10 -5.54
CA GLU A 658 3.37 1.27 -6.09
C GLU A 658 4.49 1.35 -7.14
N VAL A 659 4.40 0.49 -8.17
CA VAL A 659 5.09 0.71 -9.44
C VAL A 659 4.05 1.24 -10.41
N ARG A 660 4.10 2.54 -10.71
CA ARG A 660 3.53 3.06 -11.94
C ARG A 660 4.23 2.35 -13.10
N MET A 661 3.59 1.33 -13.68
CA MET A 661 4.07 0.71 -14.91
C MET A 661 3.92 1.71 -16.06
N LEU A 662 5.04 2.05 -16.71
CA LEU A 662 5.01 2.39 -18.13
C LEU A 662 6.25 1.84 -18.85
N VAL A 663 5.97 0.85 -19.71
CA VAL A 663 6.51 0.66 -21.06
C VAL A 663 8.03 0.83 -21.27
N GLY A 664 8.74 -0.30 -21.16
CA GLY A 664 9.76 -0.81 -22.11
C GLY A 664 11.09 -0.05 -22.28
N THR A 665 12.23 -0.73 -22.01
CA THR A 665 12.95 -1.55 -23.02
C THR A 665 14.26 -2.13 -22.43
N THR A 666 14.31 -3.42 -22.06
CA THR A 666 15.44 -4.38 -22.25
C THR A 666 15.23 -5.69 -21.43
N PRO A 667 15.77 -6.85 -21.88
CA PRO A 667 15.41 -8.17 -21.36
C PRO A 667 16.28 -8.58 -20.15
N VAL A 668 15.66 -9.01 -19.05
CA VAL A 668 16.35 -9.67 -17.94
C VAL A 668 16.16 -11.19 -18.09
N THR A 669 17.28 -11.92 -18.14
CA THR A 669 17.34 -13.38 -18.23
C THR A 669 16.75 -14.04 -16.99
N ALA A 670 15.87 -15.01 -17.20
CA ALA A 670 15.19 -15.79 -16.17
C ALA A 670 16.15 -16.63 -15.31
N LEU A 671 15.99 -16.55 -13.99
CA LEU A 671 16.51 -17.52 -13.02
C LEU A 671 15.32 -18.34 -12.48
N ALA A 672 15.38 -19.65 -12.71
CA ALA A 672 14.36 -20.63 -12.36
C ALA A 672 14.33 -20.91 -10.86
N LEU A 673 13.15 -20.90 -10.22
CA LEU A 673 12.91 -21.54 -8.92
C LEU A 673 11.45 -22.06 -8.80
N GLY A 674 11.31 -23.40 -8.76
CA GLY A 674 10.48 -24.14 -7.82
C GLY A 674 8.95 -24.16 -7.99
N GLU A 675 8.44 -25.28 -8.50
CA GLU A 675 7.02 -25.67 -8.62
C GLU A 675 6.26 -25.77 -7.28
N ALA A 676 4.98 -25.41 -7.29
CA ALA A 676 3.93 -26.04 -6.48
C ALA A 676 2.57 -25.95 -7.22
N LEU A 677 2.09 -27.11 -7.69
CA LEU A 677 0.81 -27.33 -8.40
C LEU A 677 -0.40 -27.35 -7.45
N ILE A 678 -1.52 -26.73 -7.86
CA ILE A 678 -2.89 -27.15 -7.48
C ILE A 678 -3.79 -27.01 -8.73
N ASP A 679 -4.28 -28.14 -9.24
CA ASP A 679 -5.25 -28.32 -10.33
C ASP A 679 -6.67 -27.95 -9.90
N ILE A 680 -7.47 -27.28 -10.75
CA ILE A 680 -8.94 -27.37 -10.76
C ILE A 680 -9.45 -27.36 -12.21
N GLU A 681 -10.19 -28.42 -12.56
CA GLU A 681 -10.82 -28.71 -13.85
C GLU A 681 -12.04 -27.81 -14.19
N ASP A 682 -12.27 -27.64 -15.50
CA ASP A 682 -13.37 -26.95 -16.21
C ASP A 682 -14.71 -27.75 -16.16
N PRO A 683 -15.91 -27.12 -16.21
CA PRO A 683 -16.71 -27.23 -17.45
C PRO A 683 -17.71 -26.06 -17.78
N ASP A 684 -17.65 -25.59 -19.04
CA ASP A 684 -18.69 -25.47 -20.11
C ASP A 684 -20.06 -24.69 -19.94
N PRO A 685 -20.74 -24.26 -21.05
CA PRO A 685 -21.29 -22.90 -21.19
C PRO A 685 -22.80 -22.81 -21.59
N LEU A 686 -23.39 -21.61 -21.54
CA LEU A 686 -24.76 -21.29 -22.01
C LEU A 686 -24.84 -19.90 -22.72
N PRO A 687 -25.90 -19.62 -23.52
CA PRO A 687 -25.85 -18.99 -24.86
C PRO A 687 -26.28 -17.49 -24.93
N PRO A 688 -26.24 -16.84 -26.13
CA PRO A 688 -26.23 -15.38 -26.29
C PRO A 688 -27.56 -14.75 -26.77
N ASP A 689 -27.84 -13.51 -26.36
CA ASP A 689 -28.81 -12.57 -26.99
C ASP A 689 -28.40 -11.10 -26.66
N PRO A 690 -28.96 -10.03 -27.27
CA PRO A 690 -28.20 -9.11 -28.13
C PRO A 690 -28.11 -7.67 -27.57
N ASP A 691 -26.96 -7.03 -27.79
CA ASP A 691 -26.66 -5.66 -27.33
C ASP A 691 -27.50 -4.55 -27.99
N PRO A 692 -27.89 -3.51 -27.23
CA PRO A 692 -27.82 -2.11 -27.63
C PRO A 692 -26.53 -1.44 -27.09
N PRO A 693 -26.10 -0.27 -27.61
CA PRO A 693 -24.69 0.12 -27.63
C PRO A 693 -24.16 0.51 -26.25
N LEU A 694 -23.14 -0.22 -25.79
CA LEU A 694 -22.33 0.09 -24.61
C LEU A 694 -21.50 1.37 -24.86
N VAL A 695 -21.85 2.45 -24.17
CA VAL A 695 -20.91 3.52 -23.85
C VAL A 695 -20.19 3.10 -22.57
N ALA A 696 -18.94 2.65 -22.69
CA ALA A 696 -18.11 2.26 -21.55
C ALA A 696 -17.63 3.49 -20.75
N PRO A 697 -17.53 3.42 -19.41
CA PRO A 697 -16.99 4.49 -18.59
C PRO A 697 -15.46 4.61 -18.77
N PRO A 698 -14.86 5.80 -18.55
CA PRO A 698 -13.43 6.00 -18.69
C PRO A 698 -12.70 5.34 -17.51
N GLY A 699 -11.98 4.25 -17.77
CA GLY A 699 -11.12 3.60 -16.77
C GLY A 699 -10.89 2.09 -16.92
N SER A 700 -11.47 1.41 -17.91
CA SER A 700 -11.25 -0.04 -18.08
C SER A 700 -10.03 -0.34 -18.96
N HIS A 701 -9.06 -1.05 -18.38
CA HIS A 701 -8.06 -1.84 -19.13
C HIS A 701 -8.63 -3.25 -19.31
N SER A 702 -8.98 -3.64 -20.54
CA SER A 702 -9.32 -5.03 -20.86
C SER A 702 -8.08 -5.72 -21.40
N VAL A 703 -7.43 -6.55 -20.58
CA VAL A 703 -6.50 -7.57 -21.09
C VAL A 703 -7.32 -8.83 -21.34
N LEU A 704 -7.50 -9.21 -22.61
CA LEU A 704 -8.10 -10.50 -22.96
C LEU A 704 -7.00 -11.56 -22.83
N GLU A 705 -6.89 -12.15 -21.65
CA GLU A 705 -5.94 -13.22 -21.33
C GLU A 705 -6.62 -14.59 -21.45
N SER A 706 -6.20 -15.42 -22.41
CA SER A 706 -6.32 -16.86 -22.22
C SER A 706 -5.28 -17.27 -21.17
N ALA A 707 -5.73 -17.66 -19.98
CA ALA A 707 -4.86 -17.89 -18.82
C ALA A 707 -3.91 -19.11 -18.96
N GLU A 708 -4.15 -20.03 -19.90
CA GLU A 708 -3.32 -21.23 -20.05
C GLU A 708 -2.47 -21.24 -21.34
N PRO A 709 -1.20 -21.69 -21.28
CA PRO A 709 -0.48 -22.10 -22.48
C PRO A 709 -1.20 -23.31 -23.10
N PRO A 710 -1.39 -23.39 -24.44
CA PRO A 710 -1.98 -24.57 -25.05
C PRO A 710 -1.12 -25.79 -24.66
N GLY A 711 -1.74 -26.78 -24.01
CA GLY A 711 -1.08 -27.96 -23.46
C GLY A 711 -0.03 -28.53 -24.41
N ALA A 712 1.13 -28.91 -23.87
CA ALA A 712 2.32 -29.28 -24.63
C ALA A 712 2.01 -30.11 -25.90
N PRO A 713 2.23 -29.57 -27.12
CA PRO A 713 2.00 -30.35 -28.33
C PRO A 713 3.05 -31.45 -28.44
N ALA A 714 2.57 -32.67 -28.71
CA ALA A 714 3.39 -33.85 -28.90
C ALA A 714 4.43 -33.67 -30.04
N LYS A 715 5.69 -34.00 -29.73
CA LYS A 715 6.85 -34.30 -30.60
C LYS A 715 6.77 -33.84 -32.08
N TYR A 716 7.61 -32.87 -32.43
CA TYR A 716 7.88 -32.42 -33.80
C TYR A 716 8.60 -33.47 -34.65
N ALA A 717 8.06 -33.78 -35.82
CA ALA A 717 8.81 -34.31 -36.96
C ALA A 717 8.88 -33.22 -38.04
N THR A 718 10.06 -33.04 -38.64
CA THR A 718 10.35 -32.03 -39.67
C THR A 718 9.34 -32.08 -40.82
N GLY A 719 8.66 -30.95 -41.07
CA GLY A 719 7.73 -30.76 -42.20
C GLY A 719 6.24 -30.65 -41.86
N SER A 720 5.83 -30.57 -40.58
CA SER A 720 4.42 -30.54 -40.20
C SER A 720 4.08 -29.43 -39.20
N VAL A 721 2.95 -28.76 -39.46
CA VAL A 721 2.06 -27.96 -38.59
C VAL A 721 2.63 -27.43 -37.26
N ILE A 722 2.78 -26.10 -37.18
CA ILE A 722 3.11 -25.38 -35.94
C ILE A 722 1.82 -24.81 -35.34
N ARG A 723 1.56 -25.05 -34.05
CA ARG A 723 0.42 -24.46 -33.32
C ARG A 723 0.86 -23.23 -32.55
N THR A 724 0.23 -22.08 -32.76
CA THR A 724 0.57 -20.82 -32.07
C THR A 724 -0.70 -20.21 -31.46
N ALA A 725 -0.60 -19.65 -30.25
CA ALA A 725 -1.66 -18.82 -29.66
C ALA A 725 -1.32 -17.33 -29.84
N SER A 726 -2.33 -16.45 -29.91
CA SER A 726 -2.13 -15.01 -30.11
C SER A 726 -3.10 -14.19 -29.27
N GLY A 727 -2.67 -13.03 -28.77
CA GLY A 727 -3.50 -12.06 -28.03
C GLY A 727 -3.08 -10.61 -28.28
N PHE A 728 -3.90 -9.64 -27.86
CA PHE A 728 -3.68 -8.20 -28.13
C PHE A 728 -3.85 -7.34 -26.88
N TYR A 729 -3.20 -6.17 -26.90
CA TYR A 729 -3.30 -5.17 -25.83
C TYR A 729 -4.11 -3.97 -26.31
N THR A 730 -5.16 -3.61 -25.57
CA THR A 730 -5.96 -2.41 -25.83
C THR A 730 -6.17 -1.57 -24.57
N PHE A 731 -6.37 -0.27 -24.73
CA PHE A 731 -6.87 0.61 -23.67
C PHE A 731 -7.97 1.54 -24.17
N GLY A 732 -8.96 1.78 -23.30
CA GLY A 732 -9.99 2.80 -23.51
C GLY A 732 -9.47 4.18 -23.16
N THR A 733 -9.68 5.15 -24.05
CA THR A 733 -9.55 6.58 -23.74
C THR A 733 -10.91 7.26 -23.98
N GLU A 734 -11.11 8.50 -23.51
CA GLU A 734 -12.36 9.27 -23.70
C GLU A 734 -12.83 9.39 -25.17
N VAL A 735 -11.99 9.04 -26.17
CA VAL A 735 -12.30 9.15 -27.62
C VAL A 735 -12.17 7.82 -28.40
N GLY A 736 -12.04 6.67 -27.73
CA GLY A 736 -12.03 5.34 -28.39
C GLY A 736 -10.93 4.37 -27.92
N TRP A 737 -10.89 3.18 -28.55
CA TRP A 737 -9.92 2.12 -28.26
C TRP A 737 -8.60 2.34 -28.98
N LYS A 738 -7.49 2.16 -28.26
CA LYS A 738 -6.13 2.21 -28.81
C LYS A 738 -5.45 0.86 -28.63
N CYS A 739 -4.96 0.28 -29.73
CA CYS A 739 -4.18 -0.95 -29.68
C CYS A 739 -2.69 -0.61 -29.64
N ILE A 740 -1.98 -1.21 -28.68
CA ILE A 740 -0.56 -0.90 -28.43
C ILE A 740 0.39 -2.06 -28.64
N GLY A 741 -0.13 -3.23 -28.96
CA GLY A 741 0.72 -4.34 -29.32
C GLY A 741 -0.03 -5.64 -29.46
N ALA A 742 0.73 -6.66 -29.84
CA ALA A 742 0.27 -8.01 -29.97
C ALA A 742 1.30 -8.98 -29.38
N LYS A 743 0.82 -10.15 -28.95
CA LYS A 743 1.66 -11.25 -28.47
C LYS A 743 1.37 -12.53 -29.26
N VAL A 744 2.42 -13.31 -29.53
CA VAL A 744 2.34 -14.62 -30.17
C VAL A 744 3.16 -15.66 -29.38
N TRP A 745 2.56 -16.81 -29.09
CA TRP A 745 3.25 -17.94 -28.50
C TRP A 745 4.00 -18.72 -29.58
N VAL A 746 5.32 -18.87 -29.42
CA VAL A 746 6.13 -19.67 -30.33
C VAL A 746 6.53 -20.96 -29.62
N PRO A 747 6.07 -22.14 -30.07
CA PRO A 747 6.43 -23.39 -29.41
C PRO A 747 7.93 -23.71 -29.45
N ALA A 748 8.41 -24.41 -28.43
CA ALA A 748 9.78 -24.93 -28.40
C ALA A 748 10.01 -25.88 -29.59
N GLY A 749 10.97 -25.56 -30.47
CA GLY A 749 11.30 -26.36 -31.65
C GLY A 749 10.63 -25.93 -32.97
N ALA A 750 9.79 -24.88 -32.97
CA ALA A 750 9.03 -24.44 -34.14
C ALA A 750 9.84 -23.83 -35.31
N GLY A 751 11.16 -23.68 -35.19
CA GLY A 751 12.02 -23.16 -36.28
C GLY A 751 11.74 -21.72 -36.71
N MET A 752 10.81 -21.00 -36.06
CA MET A 752 10.52 -19.59 -36.33
C MET A 752 11.68 -18.73 -35.86
N THR A 753 12.32 -18.03 -36.79
CA THR A 753 13.43 -17.12 -36.51
C THR A 753 12.98 -15.67 -36.63
N ALA A 754 13.54 -14.82 -35.77
CA ALA A 754 13.34 -13.39 -35.87
C ALA A 754 13.96 -12.84 -37.18
N PRO A 755 13.45 -11.71 -37.71
CA PRO A 755 12.31 -10.94 -37.19
C PRO A 755 10.95 -11.54 -37.57
N ILE A 756 9.99 -11.48 -36.65
CA ILE A 756 8.56 -11.64 -36.96
C ILE A 756 7.96 -10.24 -37.03
N THR A 757 7.50 -9.84 -38.19
CA THR A 757 6.81 -8.57 -38.38
C THR A 757 5.37 -8.71 -37.92
N VAL A 758 4.96 -7.88 -36.97
CA VAL A 758 3.57 -7.75 -36.53
C VAL A 758 3.01 -6.51 -37.18
N GLY A 759 1.94 -6.64 -37.94
CA GLY A 759 1.41 -5.55 -38.75
C GLY A 759 -0.08 -5.36 -38.63
N TYR A 760 -0.50 -4.14 -38.94
CA TYR A 760 -1.87 -3.70 -39.09
C TYR A 760 -2.19 -3.61 -40.58
N TRP A 761 -3.20 -4.36 -41.03
CA TRP A 761 -3.69 -4.29 -42.41
C TRP A 761 -5.16 -3.86 -42.45
N PRO A 762 -5.50 -2.84 -43.24
CA PRO A 762 -6.89 -2.41 -43.40
C PRO A 762 -7.65 -3.42 -44.27
N LYS A 763 -8.94 -3.63 -44.02
CA LYS A 763 -9.77 -4.43 -44.92
C LYS A 763 -9.94 -3.69 -46.26
N ARG A 764 -9.44 -4.27 -47.36
CA ARG A 764 -9.73 -3.75 -48.71
C ARG A 764 -11.16 -4.11 -49.12
N SER A 765 -11.88 -3.14 -49.67
CA SER A 765 -13.24 -3.36 -50.20
C SER A 765 -13.25 -4.50 -51.24
N GLY A 766 -14.15 -5.48 -51.04
CA GLY A 766 -14.33 -6.62 -51.95
C GLY A 766 -13.46 -7.85 -51.69
N GLN A 767 -12.63 -7.88 -50.65
CA GLN A 767 -11.87 -9.10 -50.27
C GLN A 767 -12.31 -9.70 -48.92
N PRO A 768 -12.37 -11.05 -48.81
CA PRO A 768 -12.83 -11.74 -47.61
C PRO A 768 -11.77 -11.82 -46.48
N GLY A 769 -10.59 -11.22 -46.64
CA GLY A 769 -9.53 -11.24 -45.63
C GLY A 769 -8.40 -10.22 -45.92
N PRO A 770 -7.39 -10.12 -45.04
CA PRO A 770 -6.29 -9.17 -45.20
C PRO A 770 -5.30 -9.60 -46.29
N ASP A 771 -4.85 -8.64 -47.11
CA ASP A 771 -3.76 -8.82 -48.08
C ASP A 771 -2.40 -8.68 -47.38
N LEU A 772 -2.01 -9.73 -46.64
CA LEU A 772 -0.78 -9.76 -45.84
C LEU A 772 0.50 -9.83 -46.69
N GLY A 773 0.36 -9.99 -48.01
CA GLY A 773 1.49 -9.96 -48.94
C GLY A 773 1.93 -8.54 -49.31
N GLY A 774 1.10 -7.53 -49.02
CA GLY A 774 1.46 -6.12 -49.10
C GLY A 774 1.97 -5.57 -47.78
N ASP A 775 2.60 -4.40 -47.81
CA ASP A 775 3.10 -3.75 -46.59
C ASP A 775 1.95 -3.38 -45.65
N PRO A 776 2.08 -3.66 -44.34
CA PRO A 776 1.12 -3.18 -43.33
C PRO A 776 1.13 -1.66 -43.27
N LEU A 777 0.00 -1.05 -42.90
CA LEU A 777 -0.07 0.40 -42.67
C LEU A 777 0.80 0.82 -41.48
N VAL A 778 0.84 -0.02 -40.44
CA VAL A 778 1.70 0.15 -39.27
C VAL A 778 2.23 -1.23 -38.90
N SER A 779 3.53 -1.34 -38.66
CA SER A 779 4.13 -2.58 -38.18
C SER A 779 5.19 -2.34 -37.12
N THR A 780 5.41 -3.38 -36.35
CA THR A 780 6.51 -3.52 -35.39
C THR A 780 7.14 -4.90 -35.59
N GLN A 781 8.26 -5.19 -34.95
CA GLN A 781 8.94 -6.47 -35.10
C GLN A 781 9.22 -7.12 -33.75
N ILE A 782 8.99 -8.43 -33.69
CA ILE A 782 9.60 -9.30 -32.70
C ILE A 782 11.00 -9.61 -33.20
N THR A 783 11.97 -8.87 -32.68
CA THR A 783 13.38 -8.95 -33.10
C THR A 783 14.14 -10.10 -32.43
N THR A 784 13.59 -10.67 -31.36
CA THR A 784 14.12 -11.86 -30.70
C THR A 784 12.96 -12.79 -30.39
N VAL A 785 12.98 -14.00 -30.96
CA VAL A 785 11.98 -15.03 -30.70
C VAL A 785 12.52 -15.99 -29.65
N VAL A 786 11.80 -16.13 -28.55
CA VAL A 786 12.03 -17.10 -27.48
C VAL A 786 11.08 -18.29 -27.69
N PRO A 787 11.61 -19.47 -28.08
CA PRO A 787 10.79 -20.67 -28.21
C PRO A 787 10.31 -21.16 -26.85
N GLY A 788 9.08 -21.65 -26.78
CA GLY A 788 8.40 -22.06 -25.55
C GLY A 788 7.95 -20.88 -24.69
N ALA A 789 7.79 -19.68 -25.26
CA ALA A 789 7.36 -18.47 -24.55
C ALA A 789 6.42 -17.60 -25.40
N TRP A 790 5.73 -16.67 -24.74
CA TRP A 790 5.02 -15.57 -25.38
C TRP A 790 6.04 -14.54 -25.88
N ASN A 791 5.90 -14.16 -27.14
CA ASN A 791 6.73 -13.17 -27.79
C ASN A 791 5.87 -11.96 -28.11
N VAL A 792 6.26 -10.80 -27.59
CA VAL A 792 5.45 -9.58 -27.63
C VAL A 792 6.08 -8.58 -28.59
N ALA A 793 5.24 -7.92 -29.39
CA ALA A 793 5.61 -6.75 -30.14
C ALA A 793 4.67 -5.60 -29.77
N LEU A 794 5.24 -4.48 -29.38
CA LEU A 794 4.50 -3.26 -29.08
C LEU A 794 4.69 -2.27 -30.23
N TRP A 795 3.65 -1.52 -30.56
CA TRP A 795 3.76 -0.40 -31.51
C TRP A 795 4.21 0.84 -30.76
N ASP A 796 5.17 1.55 -31.35
CA ASP A 796 5.76 2.77 -30.77
C ASP A 796 4.72 3.90 -30.69
N ASP A 797 3.79 3.97 -31.65
CA ASP A 797 2.61 4.82 -31.59
C ASP A 797 1.35 3.95 -31.44
N PRO A 798 0.55 4.15 -30.37
CA PRO A 798 -0.74 3.47 -30.22
C PRO A 798 -1.63 3.73 -31.42
N ILE A 799 -2.12 2.68 -32.06
CA ILE A 799 -3.00 2.82 -33.22
C ILE A 799 -4.34 3.34 -32.70
N ALA A 800 -4.59 4.64 -32.90
CA ALA A 800 -5.84 5.30 -32.58
C ALA A 800 -6.89 4.84 -33.60
N THR A 801 -7.80 3.98 -33.16
CA THR A 801 -8.94 3.63 -34.02
C THR A 801 -9.96 4.76 -33.95
N VAL A 802 -10.08 5.53 -35.04
CA VAL A 802 -11.34 6.22 -35.32
C VAL A 802 -12.28 5.08 -35.76
N LEU A 803 -13.40 4.88 -35.05
CA LEU A 803 -14.28 3.71 -35.09
C LEU A 803 -14.97 3.40 -36.45
N GLU A 804 -14.43 3.84 -37.59
CA GLU A 804 -15.08 3.68 -38.90
C GLU A 804 -14.42 2.66 -39.84
N GLU A 805 -13.14 2.28 -39.67
CA GLU A 805 -12.45 1.36 -40.59
C GLU A 805 -12.13 -0.02 -39.97
N ARG A 806 -12.57 -1.09 -40.65
CA ARG A 806 -12.34 -2.49 -40.26
C ARG A 806 -10.90 -2.92 -40.56
N PHE A 807 -10.25 -3.60 -39.62
CA PHE A 807 -8.82 -3.94 -39.73
C PHE A 807 -8.48 -5.36 -39.22
N TRP A 808 -7.27 -5.80 -39.57
CA TRP A 808 -6.70 -7.09 -39.19
C TRP A 808 -5.30 -6.92 -38.60
N ILE A 809 -4.96 -7.76 -37.63
CA ILE A 809 -3.60 -7.88 -37.13
C ILE A 809 -3.02 -9.21 -37.62
N GLY A 810 -1.83 -9.14 -38.22
CA GLY A 810 -1.14 -10.29 -38.77
C GLY A 810 0.33 -10.33 -38.36
N TYR A 811 0.92 -11.51 -38.52
CA TYR A 811 2.32 -11.81 -38.26
C TYR A 811 2.94 -12.32 -39.55
N SER A 812 4.10 -11.82 -39.94
CA SER A 812 4.86 -12.29 -41.08
C SER A 812 6.28 -12.63 -40.67
N THR A 813 6.77 -13.81 -41.03
CA THR A 813 8.14 -14.22 -40.74
C THR A 813 9.09 -13.76 -41.84
N ALA A 814 10.39 -13.68 -41.53
CA ALA A 814 11.43 -13.39 -42.52
C ALA A 814 11.50 -14.42 -43.67
N ALA A 815 10.91 -15.61 -43.50
CA ALA A 815 10.79 -16.64 -44.54
C ALA A 815 9.61 -16.39 -45.51
N GLY A 816 8.78 -15.37 -45.26
CA GLY A 816 7.63 -15.02 -46.09
C GLY A 816 6.33 -15.77 -45.75
N ASP A 817 6.28 -16.44 -44.60
CA ASP A 817 5.07 -17.06 -44.05
C ASP A 817 4.23 -15.99 -43.33
N HIS A 818 2.91 -16.13 -43.36
CA HIS A 818 1.98 -15.18 -42.73
C HIS A 818 0.93 -15.90 -41.85
N VAL A 819 0.58 -15.28 -40.72
CA VAL A 819 -0.44 -15.74 -39.76
C VAL A 819 -1.34 -14.55 -39.43
N TYR A 820 -2.65 -14.73 -39.31
CA TYR A 820 -3.57 -13.67 -38.87
C TYR A 820 -4.67 -14.23 -37.99
N THR A 821 -5.33 -13.34 -37.25
CA THR A 821 -6.41 -13.69 -36.33
C THR A 821 -7.77 -13.27 -36.87
N GLY A 822 -8.70 -14.21 -36.99
CA GLY A 822 -10.14 -13.95 -37.09
C GLY A 822 -10.96 -15.17 -37.50
N ALA A 823 -12.26 -15.15 -37.24
CA ALA A 823 -13.17 -16.22 -37.63
C ALA A 823 -13.40 -16.19 -39.15
N ALA A 824 -13.48 -17.36 -39.79
CA ALA A 824 -13.73 -17.45 -41.23
C ALA A 824 -15.10 -16.81 -41.56
N GLY A 825 -15.09 -15.73 -42.35
CA GLY A 825 -16.32 -15.03 -42.75
C GLY A 825 -16.84 -13.98 -41.77
N SER A 826 -16.18 -13.71 -40.63
CA SER A 826 -16.55 -12.60 -39.76
C SER A 826 -15.92 -11.28 -40.21
N ASP A 827 -16.75 -10.24 -40.22
CA ASP A 827 -16.35 -8.87 -40.57
C ASP A 827 -15.80 -8.06 -39.38
N TRP A 828 -15.64 -8.72 -38.22
CA TRP A 828 -15.19 -8.15 -36.95
C TRP A 828 -14.15 -9.07 -36.31
N ILE A 829 -13.21 -8.48 -35.56
CA ILE A 829 -12.38 -9.20 -34.61
C ILE A 829 -13.28 -9.54 -33.41
N GLN A 830 -13.59 -10.82 -33.21
CA GLN A 830 -14.10 -11.31 -31.93
C GLN A 830 -13.01 -12.14 -31.25
N PRO A 831 -12.67 -11.85 -29.98
CA PRO A 831 -11.93 -12.80 -29.16
C PRO A 831 -12.87 -13.98 -28.87
N VAL A 832 -12.45 -15.19 -29.23
CA VAL A 832 -13.08 -16.41 -28.71
C VAL A 832 -12.00 -17.11 -27.90
N ASP A 833 -12.18 -17.12 -26.58
CA ASP A 833 -11.29 -17.87 -25.67
C ASP A 833 -11.17 -19.33 -26.14
N GLY A 834 -9.95 -19.87 -26.09
CA GLY A 834 -9.70 -21.31 -26.29
C GLY A 834 -9.53 -21.82 -27.74
N SER A 835 -9.35 -20.97 -28.76
CA SER A 835 -9.19 -21.46 -30.15
C SER A 835 -7.74 -21.90 -30.49
N GLU A 836 -7.58 -23.13 -31.00
CA GLU A 836 -6.31 -23.69 -31.50
C GLU A 836 -6.05 -23.33 -32.98
N PHE A 837 -4.79 -23.02 -33.34
CA PHE A 837 -4.42 -22.65 -34.73
C PHE A 837 -3.33 -23.56 -35.32
N VAL A 838 -3.30 -23.67 -36.65
CA VAL A 838 -2.40 -24.55 -37.43
C VAL A 838 -1.70 -23.75 -38.54
N LEU A 839 -0.37 -23.64 -38.50
CA LEU A 839 0.46 -23.14 -39.62
C LEU A 839 0.62 -24.23 -40.68
N MET A 840 0.35 -23.95 -41.96
CA MET A 840 0.84 -24.77 -43.07
C MET A 840 1.86 -23.99 -43.89
N ALA A 841 2.98 -24.64 -44.24
CA ALA A 841 4.04 -24.04 -45.05
C ALA A 841 3.52 -23.72 -46.46
N ALA A 842 3.64 -22.46 -46.89
CA ALA A 842 3.34 -22.07 -48.26
C ALA A 842 4.63 -22.15 -49.10
N THR A 843 4.89 -23.29 -49.75
CA THR A 843 5.89 -23.32 -50.81
C THR A 843 5.41 -22.52 -52.01
N SER A 844 6.24 -21.56 -52.43
CA SER A 844 6.04 -20.64 -53.54
C SER A 844 5.67 -21.32 -54.86
N THR A 845 4.76 -20.74 -55.65
CA THR A 845 5.08 -20.08 -56.94
C THR A 845 3.85 -19.40 -57.56
N TYR A 846 4.06 -18.19 -58.11
CA TYR A 846 3.20 -17.41 -59.01
C TYR A 846 1.70 -17.23 -58.64
N GLY A 847 1.41 -16.03 -58.11
CA GLY A 847 0.33 -15.23 -58.70
C GLY A 847 -1.12 -15.54 -58.35
N THR A 848 -1.45 -16.20 -57.24
CA THR A 848 -2.74 -16.08 -56.52
C THR A 848 -2.63 -16.90 -55.23
N ARG A 849 -2.68 -16.29 -54.04
CA ARG A 849 -2.59 -17.03 -52.77
C ARG A 849 -4.01 -17.41 -52.30
N SER A 850 -4.31 -18.71 -52.30
CA SER A 850 -5.57 -19.28 -51.79
C SER A 850 -5.49 -19.47 -50.28
N TYR A 851 -6.48 -18.97 -49.54
CA TYR A 851 -6.67 -19.21 -48.11
C TYR A 851 -7.61 -20.40 -47.92
N ARG A 852 -7.25 -21.37 -47.07
CA ARG A 852 -8.14 -22.50 -46.73
C ARG A 852 -8.34 -22.56 -45.21
N ALA A 853 -9.52 -22.16 -44.76
CA ALA A 853 -10.02 -22.55 -43.45
C ALA A 853 -10.34 -24.05 -43.49
N LEU A 854 -9.90 -24.82 -42.49
CA LEU A 854 -10.45 -26.16 -42.28
C LEU A 854 -11.70 -26.04 -41.40
N PRO A 855 -12.78 -26.75 -41.74
CA PRO A 855 -14.00 -26.74 -40.95
C PRO A 855 -13.71 -27.42 -39.62
N GLY A 856 -14.03 -26.74 -38.51
CA GLY A 856 -14.28 -27.41 -37.24
C GLY A 856 -15.40 -28.42 -37.43
N ASP A 857 -15.28 -29.53 -36.71
CA ASP A 857 -16.12 -30.71 -36.79
C ASP A 857 -17.62 -30.41 -36.96
N THR A 858 -18.21 -31.10 -37.94
CA THR A 858 -19.60 -31.00 -38.34
C THR A 858 -20.52 -31.58 -37.29
N THR A 859 -21.40 -30.77 -36.69
CA THR A 859 -22.82 -31.13 -36.48
C THR A 859 -23.61 -29.90 -36.04
N TYR A 860 -24.22 -29.18 -36.99
CA TYR A 860 -25.63 -28.74 -37.03
C TYR A 860 -25.84 -27.98 -38.36
N PRO A 861 -27.01 -28.12 -39.00
CA PRO A 861 -27.15 -28.09 -40.45
C PRO A 861 -27.21 -26.68 -41.05
N GLU A 862 -26.72 -26.60 -42.29
CA GLU A 862 -27.03 -25.57 -43.29
C GLU A 862 -28.55 -25.36 -43.38
N GLU A 863 -29.04 -24.14 -43.15
CA GLU A 863 -30.17 -23.58 -43.89
C GLU A 863 -29.99 -22.06 -44.10
N ASP A 864 -30.12 -21.67 -45.36
CA ASP A 864 -30.43 -20.36 -45.94
C ASP A 864 -29.35 -19.29 -46.18
N ALA A 865 -28.73 -19.49 -47.35
CA ALA A 865 -27.97 -18.58 -48.17
C ALA A 865 -28.66 -17.23 -48.49
N GLY A 866 -27.83 -16.20 -48.68
CA GLY A 866 -28.25 -14.89 -49.20
C GLY A 866 -27.13 -14.02 -49.78
N ALA A 867 -26.64 -14.40 -50.96
CA ALA A 867 -26.13 -13.55 -52.06
C ALA A 867 -24.73 -12.85 -51.94
N TYR A 868 -23.71 -13.32 -52.69
CA TYR A 868 -23.27 -12.94 -54.08
C TYR A 868 -22.36 -11.67 -54.09
N TYR A 869 -21.14 -11.60 -54.66
CA TYR A 869 -20.53 -12.03 -55.95
C TYR A 869 -18.99 -12.21 -55.77
N ALA A 870 -18.27 -13.26 -56.22
CA ALA A 870 -17.86 -13.69 -57.59
C ALA A 870 -16.65 -12.89 -58.17
N ILE A 871 -15.65 -13.38 -58.93
CA ILE A 871 -15.25 -14.68 -59.55
C ILE A 871 -13.86 -14.46 -60.25
N ASP A 872 -13.14 -15.56 -60.55
CA ASP A 872 -12.06 -15.77 -61.57
C ASP A 872 -10.64 -15.22 -61.30
N ALA A 873 -9.52 -15.92 -61.58
CA ALA A 873 -9.30 -17.12 -62.39
C ALA A 873 -7.89 -17.75 -62.16
N LEU A 874 -7.86 -19.09 -62.32
CA LEU A 874 -6.86 -19.94 -63.01
C LEU A 874 -5.41 -20.13 -62.50
N PHE A 875 -5.18 -21.37 -62.04
CA PHE A 875 -3.93 -22.13 -62.06
C PHE A 875 -3.34 -22.32 -63.49
N THR A 876 -2.01 -22.31 -63.60
CA THR A 876 -1.22 -23.14 -64.55
C THR A 876 0.08 -23.58 -63.83
N THR A 877 0.19 -24.87 -63.44
CA THR A 877 1.14 -25.90 -63.96
C THR A 877 2.62 -25.51 -63.88
N GLU A 878 3.55 -26.28 -63.30
CA GLU A 878 3.74 -27.73 -63.12
C GLU A 878 4.06 -28.13 -61.67
#